data_AF-A0A2W6NMG2-F1
#
_entry.id   AF-A0A2W6NMG2-F1
#
_cell.length_a   1.000
_cell.length_b   1.000
_cell.length_c   1.000
_cell.angle_alpha   90.00
_cell.angle_beta   90.00
_cell.angle_gamma   90.00
#
_symmetry.space_group_name_H-M   'P 1'
#
loop_
_entity.id
_entity.type
_entity.pdbx_description
1 polymer ?
#
loop_
_entity_poly.entity_id
_entity_poly.type
_entity_poly.pdbx_seq_one_letter_code
_entity_poly.pdbx_strand_id
1 'polypeptide(L)'
;MQLQTQEILQRLEQANTKKEINEAMVLIRAFGQDWQEGIEQNVKEEIVSKIREKVLNIIIEKGDVPDREIFWAYGLMNGVSEDKRFLKYVDLCAPYVKDTNLSFYERLLFADFSSVALLLAGQREEAVKCFLSLIVYLSLRENYVIALNEFLLGFLPYYKIPIEWVLQIQKDALRSDYFWALDDFSKRNVFLWSMHVFWNVKHYFNDLKWRGNFPLWLEVLKRLLKEGNLDFAMYVDFYIYHKFGNSAQYDEDWEEFNQKVIKLVEPYYIEYAKGLPRCKDKVSEGKKKIAILKDRIVENSPFKVEYSLIKALMSNEEFKKEYEIIVYSMNYVQKSEDNLELAQELCNLGIKFINPVFQIVKEQSYYVSHLQKALLLRESILSEGVDILISNGPLDGSDFLLATRSAPRQLYWSHGNGSYDIEGIDGRISHFNPKSKFSFKNFSVPMDIEKFYNPPIDENIITKEKEKYPIKDDTVVLGVIGRLVKIDSDEYLHCIAEVMKKHKNTIFIAAGSGNIPLIRQKVEALGISERFFMPGFVNPHVYGHIIDIFCDTFPLGQGESLSEFMHKKGSFITMRSNKIFIQDDRINTLKNNEEVLIYFENLEKLNPKIEGYREFLESGAIYLYNKQNIELDLEVAKKAEYCEFSQEEMLKIGDYSCKVVDQKIEFISSYFTRAKENIWQVYYAENLKYFFPLLSCIDYDDQGKYIGWLCNGFDHKTYCENLSKIISKKEIRDKLDKFYAFFNQLSYRHQIELANESFLGSIECKQ
;
A
#
# COMPACT_ATOMS: atom_id res chain seq x y z
N MET A 1 19.29 10.33 37.56
CA MET A 1 18.79 9.08 38.14
C MET A 1 18.49 9.20 39.63
N GLN A 2 19.48 9.44 40.51
CA GLN A 2 19.25 9.52 41.97
C GLN A 2 18.22 10.60 42.39
N LEU A 3 18.31 11.82 41.85
CA LEU A 3 17.34 12.89 42.10
C LEU A 3 15.91 12.54 41.63
N GLN A 4 15.80 11.87 40.47
CA GLN A 4 14.52 11.41 39.92
C GLN A 4 13.89 10.36 40.84
N THR A 5 14.69 9.40 41.32
CA THR A 5 14.26 8.37 42.27
C THR A 5 13.78 8.97 43.59
N GLN A 6 14.52 9.94 44.14
CA GLN A 6 14.12 10.64 45.37
C GLN A 6 12.80 11.39 45.21
N GLU A 7 12.60 12.07 44.08
CA GLU A 7 11.35 12.76 43.78
C GLU A 7 10.17 11.77 43.74
N ILE A 8 10.31 10.60 43.09
CA ILE A 8 9.23 9.59 43.07
C ILE A 8 8.91 9.09 44.48
N LEU A 9 9.91 8.73 45.27
CA LEU A 9 9.71 8.25 46.63
C LEU A 9 9.02 9.31 47.49
N GLN A 10 9.44 10.56 47.39
CA GLN A 10 8.84 11.68 48.11
C GLN A 10 7.38 11.91 47.69
N ARG A 11 7.09 11.90 46.38
CA ARG A 11 5.72 12.05 45.86
C ARG A 11 4.80 10.94 46.34
N LEU A 12 5.27 9.69 46.27
CA LEU A 12 4.49 8.54 46.74
C LEU A 12 4.28 8.59 48.26
N GLU A 13 5.28 9.02 49.03
CA GLU A 13 5.16 9.18 50.48
C GLU A 13 4.12 10.24 50.85
N GLN A 14 4.12 11.38 50.15
CA GLN A 14 3.21 12.50 50.38
C GLN A 14 1.81 12.29 49.77
N ALA A 15 1.64 11.35 48.84
CA ALA A 15 0.36 11.09 48.19
C ALA A 15 -0.68 10.61 49.20
N ASN A 16 -1.81 11.31 49.28
CA ASN A 16 -2.97 11.00 50.12
C ASN A 16 -4.26 10.85 49.29
N THR A 17 -4.19 11.12 47.99
CA THR A 17 -5.31 11.04 47.05
C THR A 17 -4.94 10.20 45.84
N LYS A 18 -5.96 9.65 45.18
CA LYS A 18 -5.84 8.94 43.90
C LYS A 18 -5.16 9.80 42.81
N LYS A 19 -5.48 11.09 42.77
CA LYS A 19 -4.87 12.05 41.84
C LYS A 19 -3.35 12.16 42.03
N GLU A 20 -2.87 12.29 43.26
CA GLU A 20 -1.43 12.39 43.55
C GLU A 20 -0.67 11.11 43.20
N ILE A 21 -1.30 9.94 43.36
CA ILE A 21 -0.73 8.66 42.91
C ILE A 21 -0.59 8.68 41.38
N ASN A 22 -1.61 9.11 40.64
CA ASN A 22 -1.54 9.20 39.18
C ASN A 22 -0.49 10.22 38.70
N GLU A 23 -0.33 11.35 39.40
CA GLU A 23 0.74 12.32 39.11
C GLU A 23 2.13 11.68 39.25
N ALA A 24 2.34 10.83 40.27
CA ALA A 24 3.57 10.06 40.39
C ALA A 24 3.77 9.08 39.23
N MET A 25 2.70 8.44 38.72
CA MET A 25 2.77 7.55 37.57
C MET A 25 3.13 8.28 36.27
N VAL A 26 2.58 9.49 36.07
CA VAL A 26 2.96 10.37 34.96
C VAL A 26 4.44 10.75 35.05
N LEU A 27 4.95 11.00 36.25
CA LEU A 27 6.36 11.33 36.47
C LEU A 27 7.28 10.12 36.20
N ILE A 28 6.88 8.91 36.59
CA ILE A 28 7.57 7.65 36.25
C ILE A 28 7.67 7.48 34.72
N ARG A 29 6.60 7.77 33.99
CA ARG A 29 6.63 7.78 32.52
C ARG A 29 7.59 8.86 31.99
N ALA A 30 7.52 10.07 32.53
CA ALA A 30 8.32 11.21 32.07
C ALA A 30 9.84 10.99 32.27
N PHE A 31 10.24 10.24 33.28
CA PHE A 31 11.65 9.90 33.51
C PHE A 31 12.24 8.87 32.55
N GLY A 32 11.41 8.19 31.76
CA GLY A 32 11.86 7.32 30.67
C GLY A 32 12.12 5.87 31.07
N GLN A 33 12.21 4.99 30.06
CA GLN A 33 12.47 3.55 30.25
C GLN A 33 13.86 3.29 30.83
N ASP A 34 14.88 4.00 30.34
CA ASP A 34 16.25 3.85 30.83
C ASP A 34 16.36 4.13 32.33
N TRP A 35 15.57 5.08 32.83
CA TRP A 35 15.45 5.32 34.27
C TRP A 35 14.79 4.12 34.96
N GLN A 36 13.62 3.67 34.49
CA GLN A 36 12.91 2.54 35.11
C GLN A 36 13.74 1.25 35.13
N GLU A 37 14.52 0.99 34.09
CA GLU A 37 15.36 -0.21 33.95
C GLU A 37 16.67 -0.08 34.74
N GLY A 38 17.27 1.12 34.78
CA GLY A 38 18.58 1.39 35.37
C GLY A 38 18.61 1.57 36.89
N ILE A 39 17.45 1.66 37.57
CA ILE A 39 17.38 1.71 39.03
C ILE A 39 17.83 0.37 39.63
N GLU A 40 18.49 0.40 40.80
CA GLU A 40 18.87 -0.82 41.53
C GLU A 40 17.64 -1.60 42.04
N GLN A 41 17.75 -2.92 42.14
CA GLN A 41 16.61 -3.80 42.43
C GLN A 41 15.91 -3.49 43.77
N ASN A 42 16.69 -3.25 44.83
CA ASN A 42 16.18 -2.84 46.14
C ASN A 42 15.37 -1.54 46.10
N VAL A 43 15.80 -0.57 45.28
CA VAL A 43 15.10 0.71 45.11
C VAL A 43 13.83 0.53 44.28
N LYS A 44 13.84 -0.34 43.26
CA LYS A 44 12.60 -0.72 42.54
C LYS A 44 11.59 -1.34 43.50
N GLU A 45 12.03 -2.27 44.34
CA GLU A 45 11.18 -2.90 45.37
C GLU A 45 10.62 -1.88 46.34
N GLU A 46 11.41 -0.89 46.76
CA GLU A 46 10.92 0.20 47.63
C GLU A 46 9.84 1.04 46.95
N ILE A 47 10.08 1.49 45.71
CA ILE A 47 9.11 2.28 44.95
C ILE A 47 7.81 1.47 44.75
N VAL A 48 7.93 0.22 44.27
CA VAL A 48 6.76 -0.64 44.03
C VAL A 48 6.02 -0.95 45.31
N SER A 49 6.71 -1.19 46.43
CA SER A 49 6.09 -1.37 47.75
C SER A 49 5.28 -0.14 48.16
N LYS A 50 5.82 1.07 47.99
CA LYS A 50 5.06 2.31 48.25
C LYS A 50 3.86 2.45 47.32
N ILE A 51 3.98 2.13 46.03
CA ILE A 51 2.83 2.13 45.10
C ILE A 51 1.75 1.16 45.58
N ARG A 52 2.13 -0.08 45.92
CA ARG A 52 1.21 -1.11 46.44
C ARG A 52 0.47 -0.62 47.68
N GLU A 53 1.19 -0.13 48.68
CA GLU A 53 0.58 0.36 49.92
C GLU A 53 -0.35 1.55 49.68
N LYS A 54 0.05 2.50 48.84
CA LYS A 54 -0.76 3.69 48.54
C LYS A 54 -2.02 3.33 47.77
N VAL A 55 -1.92 2.48 46.74
CA VAL A 55 -3.09 2.02 45.98
C VAL A 55 -4.03 1.21 46.86
N LEU A 56 -3.50 0.31 47.70
CA LEU A 56 -4.33 -0.51 48.60
C LEU A 56 -5.09 0.37 49.59
N ASN A 57 -4.39 1.24 50.33
CA ASN A 57 -4.96 1.96 51.48
C ASN A 57 -5.81 3.18 51.07
N ILE A 58 -5.47 3.85 49.96
CA ILE A 58 -6.14 5.09 49.51
C ILE A 58 -7.27 4.79 48.53
N ILE A 59 -7.15 3.74 47.71
CA ILE A 59 -8.11 3.45 46.64
C ILE A 59 -8.93 2.21 46.99
N ILE A 60 -8.28 1.04 47.03
CA ILE A 60 -9.00 -0.25 47.05
C ILE A 60 -9.75 -0.45 48.38
N GLU A 61 -9.12 -0.22 49.52
CA GLU A 61 -9.78 -0.37 50.84
C GLU A 61 -10.85 0.70 51.11
N LYS A 62 -10.87 1.77 50.32
CA LYS A 62 -11.93 2.80 50.35
C LYS A 62 -13.09 2.46 49.42
N GLY A 63 -13.04 1.33 48.72
CA GLY A 63 -14.07 0.89 47.79
C GLY A 63 -14.03 1.59 46.43
N ASP A 64 -12.91 2.22 46.08
CA ASP A 64 -12.70 2.85 44.77
C ASP A 64 -11.91 1.90 43.83
N VAL A 65 -11.96 2.19 42.52
CA VAL A 65 -11.29 1.43 41.46
C VAL A 65 -9.94 2.07 41.14
N PRO A 66 -8.83 1.31 41.07
CA PRO A 66 -7.54 1.85 40.65
C PRO A 66 -7.56 2.25 39.17
N ASP A 67 -6.90 3.36 38.86
CA ASP A 67 -6.82 3.86 37.50
C ASP A 67 -5.73 3.15 36.69
N ARG A 68 -5.96 3.05 35.37
CA ARG A 68 -5.00 2.44 34.44
C ARG A 68 -3.67 3.18 34.35
N GLU A 69 -3.58 4.42 34.79
CA GLU A 69 -2.36 5.21 34.90
C GLU A 69 -1.27 4.45 35.69
N ILE A 70 -1.67 3.55 36.61
CA ILE A 70 -0.76 2.68 37.36
C ILE A 70 0.06 1.76 36.43
N PHE A 71 -0.41 1.47 35.22
CA PHE A 71 0.38 0.77 34.20
C PHE A 71 1.68 1.49 33.83
N TRP A 72 1.80 2.80 34.05
CA TRP A 72 3.07 3.47 33.80
C TRP A 72 4.20 3.00 34.73
N ALA A 73 3.92 2.28 35.81
CA ALA A 73 4.92 1.57 36.61
C ALA A 73 5.40 0.25 35.99
N TYR A 74 4.91 -0.15 34.81
CA TYR A 74 5.20 -1.45 34.18
C TYR A 74 6.70 -1.78 34.07
N GLY A 75 7.57 -0.82 33.73
CA GLY A 75 9.01 -1.09 33.65
C GLY A 75 9.68 -1.31 35.01
N LEU A 76 9.11 -0.80 36.10
CA LEU A 76 9.59 -1.02 37.47
C LEU A 76 9.24 -2.40 38.01
N MET A 77 8.21 -3.05 37.46
CA MET A 77 7.74 -4.37 37.94
C MET A 77 8.68 -5.53 37.56
N ASN A 78 9.72 -5.28 36.76
CA ASN A 78 10.66 -6.33 36.36
C ASN A 78 11.46 -6.85 37.56
N GLY A 79 11.36 -8.17 37.83
CA GLY A 79 12.09 -8.83 38.90
C GLY A 79 11.59 -8.53 40.32
N VAL A 80 10.50 -7.79 40.48
CA VAL A 80 9.93 -7.47 41.80
C VAL A 80 9.19 -8.67 42.37
N SER A 81 9.27 -8.85 43.69
CA SER A 81 8.61 -9.94 44.42
C SER A 81 7.08 -9.91 44.29
N GLU A 82 6.47 -11.09 44.29
CA GLU A 82 5.02 -11.26 44.22
C GLU A 82 4.33 -10.73 45.49
N ASP A 83 3.21 -10.02 45.32
CA ASP A 83 2.33 -9.59 46.42
C ASP A 83 0.92 -10.17 46.24
N LYS A 84 0.68 -11.28 46.94
CA LYS A 84 -0.56 -12.05 46.84
C LYS A 84 -1.80 -11.31 47.35
N ARG A 85 -1.64 -10.19 48.08
CA ARG A 85 -2.79 -9.39 48.58
C ARG A 85 -3.67 -8.88 47.45
N PHE A 86 -3.10 -8.68 46.25
CA PHE A 86 -3.84 -8.15 45.11
C PHE A 86 -4.62 -9.21 44.32
N LEU A 87 -4.23 -10.49 44.39
CA LEU A 87 -4.83 -11.56 43.59
C LEU A 87 -6.33 -11.75 43.88
N LYS A 88 -6.77 -11.58 45.14
CA LYS A 88 -8.20 -11.66 45.50
C LYS A 88 -9.08 -10.63 44.77
N TYR A 89 -8.53 -9.51 44.31
CA TYR A 89 -9.28 -8.50 43.57
C TYR A 89 -9.43 -8.85 42.09
N VAL A 90 -8.55 -9.71 41.56
CA VAL A 90 -8.72 -10.32 40.24
C VAL A 90 -9.94 -11.24 40.26
N ASP A 91 -10.01 -12.12 41.27
CA ASP A 91 -11.16 -13.02 41.48
C ASP A 91 -12.47 -12.25 41.72
N LEU A 92 -12.40 -11.12 42.45
CA LEU A 92 -13.53 -10.23 42.65
C LEU A 92 -14.09 -9.68 41.33
N CYS A 93 -13.21 -9.31 40.39
CA CYS A 93 -13.61 -8.72 39.11
C CYS A 93 -14.10 -9.77 38.09
N ALA A 94 -13.68 -11.02 38.23
CA ALA A 94 -13.89 -12.08 37.24
C ALA A 94 -15.36 -12.27 36.79
N PRO A 95 -16.38 -12.20 37.67
CA PRO A 95 -17.78 -12.32 37.25
C PRO A 95 -18.26 -11.13 36.39
N TYR A 96 -17.71 -9.94 36.61
CA TYR A 96 -18.25 -8.69 36.07
C TYR A 96 -17.64 -8.30 34.71
N VAL A 97 -16.38 -8.66 34.45
CA VAL A 97 -15.69 -8.30 33.20
C VAL A 97 -16.38 -8.84 31.93
N LYS A 98 -17.15 -9.93 32.06
CA LYS A 98 -17.92 -10.57 31.00
C LYS A 98 -19.43 -10.46 31.14
N ASP A 99 -19.93 -9.80 32.20
CA ASP A 99 -21.37 -9.64 32.43
C ASP A 99 -21.96 -8.66 31.40
N THR A 100 -22.82 -9.19 30.51
CA THR A 100 -23.46 -8.41 29.46
C THR A 100 -24.59 -7.50 29.96
N ASN A 101 -24.99 -7.61 31.24
CA ASN A 101 -25.95 -6.70 31.85
C ASN A 101 -25.31 -5.38 32.30
N LEU A 102 -23.98 -5.35 32.44
CA LEU A 102 -23.24 -4.15 32.76
C LEU A 102 -22.96 -3.32 31.50
N SER A 103 -22.89 -2.00 31.66
CA SER A 103 -22.45 -1.12 30.59
C SER A 103 -20.99 -1.41 30.19
N PHE A 104 -20.62 -1.06 28.96
CA PHE A 104 -19.23 -1.19 28.52
C PHE A 104 -18.25 -0.39 29.38
N TYR A 105 -18.70 0.74 29.94
CA TYR A 105 -17.88 1.54 30.85
C TYR A 105 -17.65 0.84 32.19
N GLU A 106 -18.68 0.26 32.80
CA GLU A 106 -18.51 -0.52 34.04
C GLU A 106 -17.58 -1.72 33.82
N ARG A 107 -17.76 -2.44 32.70
CA ARG A 107 -16.86 -3.54 32.33
C ARG A 107 -15.41 -3.08 32.14
N LEU A 108 -15.20 -1.87 31.62
CA LEU A 108 -13.87 -1.27 31.52
C LEU A 108 -13.28 -0.98 32.90
N LEU A 109 -14.05 -0.47 33.86
CA LEU A 109 -13.58 -0.26 35.23
C LEU A 109 -13.14 -1.58 35.88
N PHE A 110 -13.89 -2.67 35.67
CA PHE A 110 -13.47 -3.99 36.16
C PHE A 110 -12.25 -4.55 35.41
N ALA A 111 -12.11 -4.25 34.12
CA ALA A 111 -10.92 -4.62 33.36
C ALA A 111 -9.67 -3.86 33.86
N ASP A 112 -9.79 -2.55 34.10
CA ASP A 112 -8.74 -1.73 34.71
C ASP A 112 -8.37 -2.29 36.08
N PHE A 113 -9.37 -2.53 36.95
CA PHE A 113 -9.13 -3.05 38.30
C PHE A 113 -8.43 -4.41 38.27
N SER A 114 -8.98 -5.39 37.57
CA SER A 114 -8.42 -6.75 37.46
C SER A 114 -6.97 -6.70 36.98
N SER A 115 -6.69 -5.86 35.98
CA SER A 115 -5.38 -5.83 35.35
C SER A 115 -4.34 -5.05 36.16
N VAL A 116 -4.75 -3.96 36.82
CA VAL A 116 -3.89 -3.25 37.78
C VAL A 116 -3.60 -4.11 39.00
N ALA A 117 -4.58 -4.88 39.49
CA ALA A 117 -4.37 -5.82 40.58
C ALA A 117 -3.32 -6.89 40.20
N LEU A 118 -3.36 -7.44 38.98
CA LEU A 118 -2.30 -8.34 38.48
C LEU A 118 -0.93 -7.65 38.41
N LEU A 119 -0.89 -6.40 37.94
CA LEU A 119 0.36 -5.65 37.84
C LEU A 119 0.98 -5.45 39.24
N LEU A 120 0.15 -5.02 40.20
CA LEU A 120 0.56 -4.82 41.59
C LEU A 120 0.90 -6.14 42.30
N ALA A 121 0.29 -7.26 41.90
CA ALA A 121 0.69 -8.59 42.37
C ALA A 121 2.10 -8.99 41.89
N GLY A 122 2.71 -8.28 40.94
CA GLY A 122 3.99 -8.63 40.32
C GLY A 122 3.84 -9.49 39.05
N GLN A 123 2.60 -9.73 38.59
CA GLN A 123 2.29 -10.52 37.39
C GLN A 123 2.30 -9.59 36.15
N ARG A 124 3.48 -9.06 35.85
CA ARG A 124 3.68 -7.92 34.92
C ARG A 124 3.12 -8.17 33.52
N GLU A 125 3.46 -9.27 32.87
CA GLU A 125 3.03 -9.54 31.50
C GLU A 125 1.55 -9.91 31.46
N GLU A 126 1.13 -10.74 32.41
CA GLU A 126 -0.23 -11.23 32.60
C GLU A 126 -1.20 -10.06 32.81
N ALA A 127 -0.79 -9.00 33.51
CA ALA A 127 -1.57 -7.78 33.66
C ALA A 127 -1.92 -7.15 32.32
N VAL A 128 -0.93 -6.96 31.44
CA VAL A 128 -1.15 -6.37 30.11
C VAL A 128 -1.96 -7.32 29.22
N LYS A 129 -1.64 -8.61 29.22
CA LYS A 129 -2.39 -9.63 28.46
C LYS A 129 -3.85 -9.69 28.90
N CYS A 130 -4.11 -9.68 30.21
CA CYS A 130 -5.44 -9.61 30.80
C CYS A 130 -6.19 -8.37 30.33
N PHE A 131 -5.60 -7.18 30.49
CA PHE A 131 -6.21 -5.93 30.07
C PHE A 131 -6.64 -5.96 28.60
N LEU A 132 -5.68 -6.28 27.72
CA LEU A 132 -5.92 -6.38 26.29
C LEU A 132 -6.98 -7.43 25.94
N SER A 133 -7.01 -8.58 26.64
CA SER A 133 -8.00 -9.65 26.44
C SER A 133 -9.42 -9.27 26.84
N LEU A 134 -9.57 -8.30 27.75
CA LEU A 134 -10.88 -7.85 28.22
C LEU A 134 -11.42 -6.70 27.36
N ILE A 135 -10.56 -5.75 26.98
CA ILE A 135 -11.00 -4.58 26.20
C ILE A 135 -11.47 -4.94 24.80
N VAL A 136 -10.99 -6.03 24.18
CA VAL A 136 -11.40 -6.44 22.83
C VAL A 136 -12.89 -6.73 22.67
N TYR A 137 -13.62 -6.89 23.78
CA TYR A 137 -15.07 -7.07 23.79
C TYR A 137 -15.86 -5.77 24.01
N LEU A 138 -15.18 -4.65 24.25
CA LEU A 138 -15.81 -3.36 24.54
C LEU A 138 -16.15 -2.60 23.24
N SER A 139 -17.20 -1.79 23.26
CA SER A 139 -17.65 -1.06 22.08
C SER A 139 -16.78 0.16 21.76
N LEU A 140 -16.39 0.32 20.49
CA LEU A 140 -15.69 1.51 19.99
C LEU A 140 -16.60 2.74 19.76
N ARG A 141 -17.92 2.63 19.98
CA ARG A 141 -18.86 3.77 19.85
C ARG A 141 -18.91 4.67 21.09
N GLU A 142 -18.37 4.21 22.21
CA GLU A 142 -18.53 4.86 23.50
C GLU A 142 -17.46 5.94 23.75
N ASN A 143 -17.81 6.96 24.55
CA ASN A 143 -16.91 8.11 24.80
C ASN A 143 -15.60 7.74 25.50
N TYR A 144 -15.57 6.66 26.31
CA TYR A 144 -14.35 6.23 27.00
C TYR A 144 -13.23 5.83 26.05
N VAL A 145 -13.57 5.50 24.79
CA VAL A 145 -12.63 5.03 23.77
C VAL A 145 -11.61 6.11 23.44
N ILE A 146 -11.95 7.39 23.54
CA ILE A 146 -11.03 8.50 23.26
C ILE A 146 -9.80 8.40 24.18
N ALA A 147 -10.02 8.38 25.49
CA ALA A 147 -8.94 8.30 26.48
C ALA A 147 -8.24 6.92 26.45
N LEU A 148 -8.99 5.83 26.23
CA LEU A 148 -8.41 4.49 26.14
C LEU A 148 -7.49 4.33 24.91
N ASN A 149 -7.89 4.87 23.76
CA ASN A 149 -7.09 4.83 22.54
C ASN A 149 -5.80 5.65 22.70
N GLU A 150 -5.88 6.85 23.28
CA GLU A 150 -4.69 7.66 23.59
C GLU A 150 -3.72 6.90 24.52
N PHE A 151 -4.24 6.27 25.57
CA PHE A 151 -3.45 5.45 26.47
C PHE A 151 -2.75 4.31 25.72
N LEU A 152 -3.46 3.52 24.92
CA LEU A 152 -2.89 2.35 24.21
C LEU A 152 -1.85 2.75 23.16
N LEU A 153 -2.13 3.81 22.38
CA LEU A 153 -1.19 4.34 21.38
C LEU A 153 0.03 5.01 22.03
N GLY A 154 -0.05 5.41 23.30
CA GLY A 154 1.10 5.82 24.10
C GLY A 154 1.85 4.65 24.73
N PHE A 155 1.15 3.74 25.39
CA PHE A 155 1.70 2.68 26.24
C PHE A 155 2.35 1.55 25.43
N LEU A 156 1.66 1.02 24.40
CA LEU A 156 2.13 -0.14 23.65
C LEU A 156 3.43 0.16 22.89
N PRO A 157 3.58 1.30 22.17
CA PRO A 157 4.86 1.66 21.54
C PRO A 157 5.93 2.02 22.54
N TYR A 158 5.57 2.65 23.67
CA TYR A 158 6.53 3.00 24.71
C TYR A 158 7.22 1.73 25.21
N TYR A 159 6.48 0.79 25.79
CA TYR A 159 7.09 -0.45 26.31
C TYR A 159 7.39 -1.53 25.25
N LYS A 160 7.26 -1.21 23.95
CA LYS A 160 7.48 -2.13 22.83
C LYS A 160 6.77 -3.47 23.03
N ILE A 161 5.52 -3.43 23.47
CA ILE A 161 4.75 -4.64 23.75
C ILE A 161 4.72 -5.53 22.48
N PRO A 162 4.95 -6.84 22.56
CA PRO A 162 5.02 -7.69 21.36
C PRO A 162 3.66 -7.86 20.66
N ILE A 163 3.66 -7.85 19.32
CA ILE A 163 2.46 -8.07 18.51
C ILE A 163 1.88 -9.48 18.71
N GLU A 164 2.72 -10.45 19.06
CA GLU A 164 2.37 -11.83 19.35
C GLU A 164 1.31 -11.93 20.45
N TRP A 165 1.33 -11.04 21.44
CA TRP A 165 0.34 -11.02 22.51
C TRP A 165 -1.04 -10.66 21.96
N VAL A 166 -1.11 -9.65 21.10
CA VAL A 166 -2.36 -9.24 20.43
C VAL A 166 -2.89 -10.35 19.52
N LEU A 167 -1.99 -10.99 18.77
CA LEU A 167 -2.37 -12.10 17.88
C LEU A 167 -2.92 -13.29 18.68
N GLN A 168 -2.30 -13.64 19.80
CA GLN A 168 -2.76 -14.71 20.68
C GLN A 168 -4.10 -14.37 21.33
N ILE A 169 -4.27 -13.15 21.83
CA ILE A 169 -5.54 -12.68 22.40
C ILE A 169 -6.68 -12.78 21.40
N GLN A 170 -6.45 -12.37 20.14
CA GLN A 170 -7.45 -12.54 19.09
C GLN A 170 -7.75 -14.02 18.82
N LYS A 171 -6.73 -14.89 18.81
CA LYS A 171 -6.92 -16.33 18.63
C LYS A 171 -7.82 -16.92 19.71
N ASP A 172 -7.52 -16.58 20.96
CA ASP A 172 -8.25 -17.09 22.12
C ASP A 172 -9.69 -16.57 22.13
N ALA A 173 -9.88 -15.29 21.79
CA ALA A 173 -11.21 -14.69 21.69
C ALA A 173 -12.08 -15.40 20.64
N LEU A 174 -11.60 -15.57 19.41
CA LEU A 174 -12.37 -16.16 18.30
C LEU A 174 -12.64 -17.66 18.45
N ARG A 175 -11.83 -18.37 19.27
CA ARG A 175 -12.02 -19.79 19.61
C ARG A 175 -12.93 -20.00 20.81
N SER A 176 -13.16 -18.97 21.62
CA SER A 176 -13.92 -19.12 22.86
C SER A 176 -15.41 -19.33 22.62
N ASP A 177 -16.04 -20.20 23.42
CA ASP A 177 -17.49 -20.36 23.45
C ASP A 177 -18.19 -19.05 23.83
N TYR A 178 -17.55 -18.24 24.67
CA TYR A 178 -18.05 -16.92 25.03
C TYR A 178 -18.27 -16.04 23.80
N PHE A 179 -17.30 -15.94 22.88
CA PHE A 179 -17.47 -15.17 21.65
C PHE A 179 -18.66 -15.65 20.82
N TRP A 180 -18.84 -16.96 20.68
CA TRP A 180 -19.93 -17.53 19.89
C TRP A 180 -21.30 -17.42 20.56
N ALA A 181 -21.35 -17.21 21.88
CA ALA A 181 -22.57 -16.93 22.62
C ALA A 181 -23.01 -15.45 22.56
N LEU A 182 -22.13 -14.54 22.11
CA LEU A 182 -22.45 -13.11 22.00
C LEU A 182 -23.37 -12.81 20.81
N ASP A 183 -24.04 -11.66 20.85
CA ASP A 183 -24.69 -11.05 19.68
C ASP A 183 -23.64 -10.52 18.67
N ASP A 184 -24.07 -10.30 17.43
CA ASP A 184 -23.13 -9.94 16.35
C ASP A 184 -22.50 -8.56 16.52
N PHE A 185 -23.20 -7.61 17.16
CA PHE A 185 -22.62 -6.31 17.49
C PHE A 185 -21.44 -6.49 18.46
N SER A 186 -21.62 -7.30 19.50
CA SER A 186 -20.58 -7.62 20.48
C SER A 186 -19.44 -8.46 19.88
N LYS A 187 -19.72 -9.42 18.99
CA LYS A 187 -18.69 -10.17 18.26
C LYS A 187 -17.81 -9.25 17.40
N ARG A 188 -18.41 -8.24 16.77
CA ARG A 188 -17.70 -7.31 15.88
C ARG A 188 -16.60 -6.52 16.60
N ASN A 189 -16.74 -6.27 17.91
CA ASN A 189 -15.74 -5.58 18.72
C ASN A 189 -14.34 -6.20 18.59
N VAL A 190 -14.23 -7.53 18.61
CA VAL A 190 -12.94 -8.24 18.55
C VAL A 190 -12.17 -7.88 17.27
N PHE A 191 -12.87 -7.75 16.16
CA PHE A 191 -12.29 -7.35 14.88
C PHE A 191 -12.01 -5.85 14.82
N LEU A 192 -12.93 -5.02 15.34
CA LEU A 192 -12.80 -3.58 15.33
C LEU A 192 -11.61 -3.09 16.17
N TRP A 193 -11.37 -3.66 17.35
CA TRP A 193 -10.17 -3.37 18.15
C TRP A 193 -8.88 -3.68 17.40
N SER A 194 -8.85 -4.82 16.70
CA SER A 194 -7.73 -5.18 15.84
C SER A 194 -7.54 -4.17 14.69
N MET A 195 -8.62 -3.73 14.04
CA MET A 195 -8.58 -2.80 12.90
C MET A 195 -8.23 -1.36 13.28
N HIS A 196 -8.85 -0.83 14.33
CA HIS A 196 -8.82 0.61 14.61
C HIS A 196 -7.81 1.01 15.67
N VAL A 197 -7.45 0.11 16.58
CA VAL A 197 -6.52 0.42 17.66
C VAL A 197 -5.20 -0.30 17.44
N PHE A 198 -5.21 -1.63 17.40
CA PHE A 198 -3.96 -2.39 17.35
C PHE A 198 -3.23 -2.24 16.01
N TRP A 199 -3.94 -2.13 14.88
CA TRP A 199 -3.31 -1.84 13.59
C TRP A 199 -2.50 -0.53 13.59
N ASN A 200 -2.95 0.47 14.35
CA ASN A 200 -2.38 1.82 14.37
C ASN A 200 -1.27 2.01 15.42
N VAL A 201 -0.93 0.97 16.19
CA VAL A 201 0.25 0.97 17.04
C VAL A 201 1.50 1.00 16.16
N LYS A 202 2.39 1.98 16.40
CA LYS A 202 3.48 2.35 15.48
C LYS A 202 4.34 1.17 14.99
N HIS A 203 4.69 0.24 15.87
CA HIS A 203 5.52 -0.94 15.53
C HIS A 203 4.71 -2.18 15.13
N TYR A 204 3.37 -2.13 15.15
CA TYR A 204 2.49 -3.18 14.60
C TYR A 204 2.00 -2.84 13.19
N PHE A 205 2.01 -1.57 12.82
CA PHE A 205 1.50 -1.07 11.56
C PHE A 205 2.22 -1.73 10.37
N ASN A 206 1.45 -2.42 9.51
CA ASN A 206 1.94 -3.23 8.39
C ASN A 206 2.94 -4.36 8.75
N ASP A 207 2.95 -4.83 10.00
CA ASP A 207 3.76 -6.00 10.38
C ASP A 207 3.23 -7.27 9.69
N LEU A 208 4.10 -8.05 9.05
CA LEU A 208 3.70 -9.26 8.33
C LEU A 208 3.13 -10.36 9.25
N LYS A 209 3.41 -10.31 10.56
CA LYS A 209 2.90 -11.26 11.56
C LYS A 209 1.38 -11.28 11.65
N TRP A 210 0.67 -10.21 11.22
CA TRP A 210 -0.79 -10.21 11.13
C TRP A 210 -1.33 -11.41 10.34
N ARG A 211 -0.62 -11.86 9.29
CA ARG A 211 -0.99 -13.04 8.49
C ARG A 211 -1.08 -14.34 9.29
N GLY A 212 -0.41 -14.43 10.45
CA GLY A 212 -0.43 -15.62 11.29
C GLY A 212 -1.82 -16.03 11.79
N ASN A 213 -2.80 -15.12 11.77
CA ASN A 213 -4.18 -15.39 12.16
C ASN A 213 -5.11 -15.69 10.96
N PHE A 214 -4.62 -15.61 9.72
CA PHE A 214 -5.44 -15.83 8.51
C PHE A 214 -6.22 -17.16 8.50
N PRO A 215 -5.64 -18.32 8.85
CA PRO A 215 -6.39 -19.57 8.90
C PRO A 215 -7.60 -19.52 9.85
N LEU A 216 -7.47 -18.83 10.98
CA LEU A 216 -8.55 -18.69 11.95
C LEU A 216 -9.66 -17.75 11.44
N TRP A 217 -9.30 -16.68 10.74
CA TRP A 217 -10.31 -15.80 10.14
C TRP A 217 -11.12 -16.54 9.07
N LEU A 218 -10.49 -17.42 8.29
CA LEU A 218 -11.18 -18.31 7.35
C LEU A 218 -12.14 -19.29 8.06
N GLU A 219 -11.74 -19.85 9.20
CA GLU A 219 -12.62 -20.72 10.01
C GLU A 219 -13.86 -19.97 10.49
N VAL A 220 -13.69 -18.73 10.99
CA VAL A 220 -14.81 -17.87 11.42
C VAL A 220 -15.72 -17.56 10.24
N LEU A 221 -15.16 -17.14 9.10
CA LEU A 221 -15.93 -16.85 7.89
C LEU A 221 -16.75 -18.05 7.42
N LYS A 222 -16.12 -19.24 7.34
CA LYS A 222 -16.80 -20.49 6.96
C LYS A 222 -17.96 -20.83 7.91
N ARG A 223 -17.78 -20.60 9.21
CA ARG A 223 -18.83 -20.85 10.20
C ARG A 223 -20.01 -19.90 10.03
N LEU A 224 -19.75 -18.61 9.91
CA LEU A 224 -20.80 -17.59 9.71
C LEU A 224 -21.62 -17.85 8.44
N LEU A 225 -20.96 -18.21 7.34
CA LEU A 225 -21.61 -18.57 6.09
C LEU A 225 -22.51 -19.81 6.25
N LYS A 226 -22.05 -20.86 6.94
CA LYS A 226 -22.85 -22.07 7.22
C LYS A 226 -24.06 -21.80 8.12
N GLU A 227 -23.93 -20.86 9.06
CA GLU A 227 -25.01 -20.42 9.95
C GLU A 227 -26.01 -19.48 9.24
N GLY A 228 -25.76 -19.09 7.99
CA GLY A 228 -26.60 -18.16 7.23
C GLY A 228 -26.45 -16.70 7.66
N ASN A 229 -25.43 -16.37 8.47
CA ASN A 229 -25.17 -15.02 8.95
C ASN A 229 -24.35 -14.21 7.92
N LEU A 230 -25.02 -13.86 6.81
CA LEU A 230 -24.36 -13.22 5.68
C LEU A 230 -23.81 -11.83 6.00
N ASP A 231 -24.52 -11.01 6.78
CA ASP A 231 -24.04 -9.66 7.12
C ASP A 231 -22.71 -9.70 7.87
N PHE A 232 -22.61 -10.56 8.89
CA PHE A 232 -21.37 -10.63 9.65
C PHE A 232 -20.27 -11.35 8.85
N ALA A 233 -20.62 -12.33 8.01
CA ALA A 233 -19.68 -12.93 7.08
C ALA A 233 -19.05 -11.89 6.12
N MET A 234 -19.86 -10.98 5.55
CA MET A 234 -19.36 -9.89 4.70
C MET A 234 -18.41 -8.95 5.45
N TYR A 235 -18.72 -8.63 6.71
CA TYR A 235 -17.78 -7.84 7.53
C TYR A 235 -16.45 -8.59 7.79
N VAL A 236 -16.50 -9.91 8.03
CA VAL A 236 -15.29 -10.72 8.22
C VAL A 236 -14.49 -10.83 6.92
N ASP A 237 -15.14 -10.98 5.78
CA ASP A 237 -14.53 -10.93 4.44
C ASP A 237 -13.77 -9.60 4.23
N PHE A 238 -14.44 -8.46 4.47
CA PHE A 238 -13.80 -7.13 4.49
C PHE A 238 -12.58 -7.07 5.43
N TYR A 239 -12.71 -7.59 6.65
CA TYR A 239 -11.63 -7.60 7.63
C TYR A 239 -10.43 -8.41 7.13
N ILE A 240 -10.68 -9.58 6.53
CA ILE A 240 -9.63 -10.41 5.93
C ILE A 240 -8.97 -9.66 4.78
N TYR A 241 -9.74 -9.08 3.86
CA TYR A 241 -9.21 -8.27 2.76
C TYR A 241 -8.29 -7.15 3.29
N HIS A 242 -8.72 -6.42 4.31
CA HIS A 242 -7.92 -5.35 4.87
C HIS A 242 -6.61 -5.87 5.48
N LYS A 243 -6.68 -6.88 6.37
CA LYS A 243 -5.49 -7.36 7.07
C LYS A 243 -4.55 -8.15 6.17
N PHE A 244 -5.09 -9.13 5.45
CA PHE A 244 -4.32 -9.97 4.54
C PHE A 244 -3.80 -9.16 3.35
N GLY A 245 -4.67 -8.36 2.70
CA GLY A 245 -4.33 -7.59 1.51
C GLY A 245 -3.27 -6.52 1.75
N ASN A 246 -3.24 -5.87 2.93
CA ASN A 246 -2.15 -4.95 3.28
C ASN A 246 -0.82 -5.66 3.58
N SER A 247 -0.85 -6.94 3.97
CA SER A 247 0.34 -7.78 4.08
C SER A 247 0.73 -8.40 2.73
N ALA A 248 -0.16 -8.38 1.72
CA ALA A 248 0.04 -8.46 0.27
C ALA A 248 1.47 -8.19 -0.26
N GLN A 249 2.29 -9.18 -0.65
CA GLN A 249 3.62 -8.91 -1.25
C GLN A 249 3.79 -9.46 -2.67
N TYR A 250 3.17 -10.59 -2.99
CA TYR A 250 3.34 -11.28 -4.28
C TYR A 250 2.00 -11.65 -4.93
N ASP A 251 2.01 -11.95 -6.23
CA ASP A 251 0.81 -12.37 -6.96
C ASP A 251 0.21 -13.65 -6.38
N GLU A 252 1.06 -14.55 -5.88
CA GLU A 252 0.67 -15.81 -5.25
C GLU A 252 -0.16 -15.58 -3.98
N ASP A 253 0.08 -14.48 -3.25
CA ASP A 253 -0.75 -14.12 -2.10
C ASP A 253 -2.16 -13.73 -2.54
N TRP A 254 -2.29 -12.97 -3.64
CA TRP A 254 -3.60 -12.58 -4.18
C TRP A 254 -4.35 -13.77 -4.77
N GLU A 255 -3.63 -14.72 -5.38
CA GLU A 255 -4.20 -15.99 -5.81
C GLU A 255 -4.71 -16.81 -4.62
N GLU A 256 -3.95 -16.90 -3.51
CA GLU A 256 -4.39 -17.54 -2.28
C GLU A 256 -5.66 -16.89 -1.72
N PHE A 257 -5.68 -15.56 -1.63
CA PHE A 257 -6.86 -14.81 -1.17
C PHE A 257 -8.07 -15.10 -2.07
N ASN A 258 -7.92 -15.06 -3.39
CA ASN A 258 -9.00 -15.35 -4.32
C ASN A 258 -9.55 -16.77 -4.14
N GLN A 259 -8.68 -17.76 -4.04
CA GLN A 259 -9.08 -19.17 -3.89
C GLN A 259 -9.73 -19.46 -2.52
N LYS A 260 -9.24 -18.86 -1.43
CA LYS A 260 -9.67 -19.20 -0.08
C LYS A 260 -10.80 -18.33 0.47
N VAL A 261 -10.94 -17.10 -0.04
CA VAL A 261 -11.92 -16.11 0.43
C VAL A 261 -12.98 -15.85 -0.64
N ILE A 262 -12.60 -15.36 -1.81
CA ILE A 262 -13.56 -14.95 -2.85
C ILE A 262 -14.39 -16.14 -3.33
N LYS A 263 -13.75 -17.26 -3.69
CA LYS A 263 -14.45 -18.48 -4.10
C LYS A 263 -15.21 -19.17 -2.96
N LEU A 264 -14.95 -18.81 -1.71
CA LEU A 264 -15.71 -19.30 -0.56
C LEU A 264 -17.04 -18.54 -0.40
N VAL A 265 -17.04 -17.21 -0.57
CA VAL A 265 -18.24 -16.38 -0.38
C VAL A 265 -19.16 -16.36 -1.62
N GLU A 266 -18.58 -16.51 -2.82
CA GLU A 266 -19.27 -16.41 -4.11
C GLU A 266 -20.58 -17.23 -4.20
N PRO A 267 -20.64 -18.53 -3.84
CA PRO A 267 -21.88 -19.31 -3.93
C PRO A 267 -23.02 -18.76 -3.06
N TYR A 268 -22.69 -18.15 -1.92
CA TYR A 268 -23.67 -17.57 -1.01
C TYR A 268 -24.28 -16.29 -1.59
N TYR A 269 -23.48 -15.46 -2.26
CA TYR A 269 -23.99 -14.28 -2.96
C TYR A 269 -24.86 -14.67 -4.16
N ILE A 270 -24.48 -15.69 -4.94
CA ILE A 270 -25.29 -16.21 -6.05
C ILE A 270 -26.63 -16.75 -5.56
N GLU A 271 -26.64 -17.50 -4.46
CA GLU A 271 -27.88 -17.99 -3.87
C GLU A 271 -28.77 -16.84 -3.40
N TYR A 272 -28.18 -15.87 -2.69
CA TYR A 272 -28.89 -14.69 -2.22
C TYR A 272 -29.48 -13.87 -3.38
N ALA A 273 -28.78 -13.79 -4.52
CA ALA A 273 -29.22 -13.06 -5.71
C ALA A 273 -30.56 -13.56 -6.27
N LYS A 274 -30.92 -14.84 -6.06
CA LYS A 274 -32.21 -15.40 -6.53
C LYS A 274 -33.42 -14.69 -5.93
N GLY A 275 -33.26 -14.08 -4.75
CA GLY A 275 -34.30 -13.30 -4.08
C GLY A 275 -34.32 -11.82 -4.45
N LEU A 276 -33.39 -11.34 -5.29
CA LEU A 276 -33.23 -9.91 -5.59
C LEU A 276 -33.86 -9.52 -6.95
N PRO A 277 -34.28 -8.25 -7.11
CA PRO A 277 -34.73 -7.72 -8.40
C PRO A 277 -33.63 -7.84 -9.46
N ARG A 278 -33.97 -8.26 -10.68
CA ARG A 278 -33.00 -8.35 -11.78
C ARG A 278 -32.58 -6.97 -12.25
N CYS A 279 -31.32 -6.84 -12.69
CA CYS A 279 -30.92 -5.71 -13.50
C CYS A 279 -31.57 -5.79 -14.89
N LYS A 280 -31.44 -4.72 -15.68
CA LYS A 280 -31.90 -4.73 -17.07
C LYS A 280 -31.11 -5.75 -17.90
N ASP A 281 -31.75 -6.32 -18.92
CA ASP A 281 -31.17 -7.44 -19.68
C ASP A 281 -30.02 -7.03 -20.62
N LYS A 282 -29.98 -5.75 -21.04
CA LYS A 282 -29.04 -5.26 -22.06
C LYS A 282 -28.59 -3.83 -21.77
N VAL A 283 -27.42 -3.50 -22.30
CA VAL A 283 -26.93 -2.13 -22.40
C VAL A 283 -27.85 -1.30 -23.31
N SER A 284 -28.10 -0.06 -22.93
CA SER A 284 -28.95 0.91 -23.62
C SER A 284 -28.42 1.21 -25.02
N GLU A 285 -29.34 1.42 -25.98
CA GLU A 285 -28.99 1.81 -27.36
C GLU A 285 -28.66 3.31 -27.49
N GLY A 286 -29.15 4.14 -26.55
CA GLY A 286 -28.83 5.57 -26.46
C GLY A 286 -27.62 5.85 -25.58
N LYS A 287 -27.60 7.05 -24.97
CA LYS A 287 -26.54 7.46 -24.04
C LYS A 287 -26.36 6.44 -22.92
N LYS A 288 -25.14 5.91 -22.78
CA LYS A 288 -24.79 4.82 -21.86
C LYS A 288 -24.28 5.35 -20.53
N LYS A 289 -24.65 4.70 -19.42
CA LYS A 289 -24.20 5.06 -18.06
C LYS A 289 -23.12 4.11 -17.55
N ILE A 290 -21.92 4.64 -17.33
CA ILE A 290 -20.79 3.91 -16.75
C ILE A 290 -20.69 4.24 -15.27
N ALA A 291 -20.81 3.25 -14.40
CA ALA A 291 -20.61 3.38 -12.97
C ALA A 291 -19.24 2.83 -12.56
N ILE A 292 -18.46 3.60 -11.80
CA ILE A 292 -17.19 3.15 -11.21
C ILE A 292 -17.40 3.02 -9.69
N LEU A 293 -17.11 1.85 -9.15
CA LEU A 293 -17.21 1.57 -7.71
C LEU A 293 -15.93 1.95 -6.98
N LYS A 294 -16.08 2.69 -5.88
CA LYS A 294 -15.00 3.06 -4.97
C LYS A 294 -15.24 2.51 -3.58
N ASP A 295 -14.17 2.06 -2.93
CA ASP A 295 -14.24 1.65 -1.53
C ASP A 295 -14.56 2.86 -0.63
N ARG A 296 -13.87 3.97 -0.86
CA ARG A 296 -14.08 5.29 -0.29
C ARG A 296 -13.40 6.34 -1.16
N ILE A 297 -13.74 7.60 -0.97
CA ILE A 297 -13.12 8.73 -1.65
C ILE A 297 -11.96 9.26 -0.81
N VAL A 298 -10.75 8.89 -1.19
CA VAL A 298 -9.50 9.38 -0.58
C VAL A 298 -8.43 9.52 -1.65
N GLU A 299 -7.47 10.43 -1.44
CA GLU A 299 -6.37 10.64 -2.38
C GLU A 299 -5.31 9.54 -2.26
N ASN A 300 -5.62 8.37 -2.82
CA ASN A 300 -4.69 7.27 -3.01
C ASN A 300 -4.34 7.11 -4.50
N SER A 301 -3.37 6.25 -4.81
CA SER A 301 -2.97 6.00 -6.21
C SER A 301 -4.15 5.62 -7.13
N PRO A 302 -5.07 4.70 -6.76
CA PRO A 302 -6.27 4.44 -7.56
C PRO A 302 -7.12 5.69 -7.85
N PHE A 303 -7.37 6.55 -6.86
CA PHE A 303 -8.08 7.81 -7.06
C PHE A 303 -7.38 8.73 -8.06
N LYS A 304 -6.06 8.89 -7.97
CA LYS A 304 -5.30 9.73 -8.90
C LYS A 304 -5.46 9.25 -10.36
N VAL A 305 -5.35 7.95 -10.58
CA VAL A 305 -5.51 7.30 -11.90
C VAL A 305 -6.93 7.50 -12.43
N GLU A 306 -7.94 7.18 -11.62
CA GLU A 306 -9.35 7.29 -12.02
C GLU A 306 -9.76 8.74 -12.28
N TYR A 307 -9.38 9.68 -11.41
CA TYR A 307 -9.64 11.11 -11.59
C TYR A 307 -9.05 11.60 -12.91
N SER A 308 -7.79 11.22 -13.19
CA SER A 308 -7.09 11.63 -14.41
C SER A 308 -7.73 11.06 -15.67
N LEU A 309 -8.14 9.78 -15.64
CA LEU A 309 -8.90 9.16 -16.71
C LEU A 309 -10.23 9.90 -16.93
N ILE A 310 -11.02 10.11 -15.87
CA ILE A 310 -12.32 10.79 -15.95
C ILE A 310 -12.13 12.19 -16.51
N LYS A 311 -11.13 12.95 -16.07
CA LYS A 311 -10.81 14.28 -16.59
C LYS A 311 -10.54 14.24 -18.10
N ALA A 312 -9.77 13.26 -18.57
CA ALA A 312 -9.46 13.11 -19.99
C ALA A 312 -10.68 12.69 -20.83
N LEU A 313 -11.47 11.72 -20.36
CA LEU A 313 -12.70 11.28 -21.03
C LEU A 313 -13.73 12.42 -21.10
N MET A 314 -13.91 13.13 -19.98
CA MET A 314 -14.79 14.29 -19.88
C MET A 314 -14.19 15.57 -20.50
N SER A 315 -13.03 15.49 -21.13
CA SER A 315 -12.53 16.56 -22.01
C SER A 315 -12.87 16.30 -23.48
N ASN A 316 -13.37 15.11 -23.81
CA ASN A 316 -13.77 14.72 -25.15
C ASN A 316 -15.28 14.89 -25.36
N GLU A 317 -15.66 15.74 -26.31
CA GLU A 317 -17.06 16.08 -26.60
C GLU A 317 -17.85 14.94 -27.28
N GLU A 318 -17.18 14.03 -27.98
CA GLU A 318 -17.81 12.83 -28.55
C GLU A 318 -18.15 11.84 -27.44
N PHE A 319 -17.20 11.59 -26.53
CA PHE A 319 -17.43 10.74 -25.36
C PHE A 319 -18.59 11.27 -24.50
N LYS A 320 -18.64 12.58 -24.21
CA LYS A 320 -19.72 13.19 -23.41
C LYS A 320 -21.12 13.02 -24.00
N LYS A 321 -21.25 12.96 -25.32
CA LYS A 321 -22.54 12.79 -25.99
C LYS A 321 -23.06 11.39 -25.80
N GLU A 322 -22.18 10.40 -25.90
CA GLU A 322 -22.51 8.99 -25.88
C GLU A 322 -22.50 8.35 -24.48
N TYR A 323 -21.77 8.93 -23.52
CA TYR A 323 -21.58 8.37 -22.19
C TYR A 323 -21.83 9.36 -21.06
N GLU A 324 -22.30 8.84 -19.93
CA GLU A 324 -22.36 9.50 -18.63
C GLU A 324 -21.54 8.67 -17.64
N ILE A 325 -20.68 9.31 -16.86
CA ILE A 325 -19.91 8.65 -15.80
C ILE A 325 -20.57 8.94 -14.45
N ILE A 326 -20.68 7.90 -13.63
CA ILE A 326 -21.16 7.94 -12.26
C ILE A 326 -20.09 7.30 -11.38
N VAL A 327 -19.65 7.97 -10.31
CA VAL A 327 -18.79 7.38 -9.29
C VAL A 327 -19.63 7.06 -8.06
N TYR A 328 -19.59 5.80 -7.64
CA TYR A 328 -20.27 5.32 -6.44
C TYR A 328 -19.28 5.10 -5.31
N SER A 329 -19.53 5.70 -4.15
CA SER A 329 -18.79 5.36 -2.92
C SER A 329 -19.50 4.25 -2.15
N MET A 330 -18.77 3.19 -1.85
CA MET A 330 -19.19 2.15 -0.90
C MET A 330 -18.98 2.57 0.57
N ASN A 331 -18.34 3.72 0.82
CA ASN A 331 -18.18 4.36 2.13
C ASN A 331 -17.74 3.39 3.23
N TYR A 332 -16.58 2.74 3.05
CA TYR A 332 -15.95 1.90 4.09
C TYR A 332 -15.28 2.76 5.17
N VAL A 333 -16.10 3.34 6.05
CA VAL A 333 -15.67 4.13 7.22
C VAL A 333 -14.69 3.39 8.12
N GLN A 334 -14.73 2.05 8.14
CA GLN A 334 -13.78 1.22 8.88
C GLN A 334 -12.32 1.36 8.37
N LYS A 335 -12.11 1.87 7.15
CA LYS A 335 -10.78 2.27 6.66
C LYS A 335 -10.54 3.76 6.91
N SER A 336 -11.44 4.60 6.40
CA SER A 336 -11.53 6.03 6.69
C SER A 336 -12.83 6.59 6.11
N GLU A 337 -13.22 7.79 6.51
CA GLU A 337 -14.33 8.53 5.90
C GLU A 337 -14.01 8.96 4.46
N ASP A 338 -15.06 9.24 3.69
CA ASP A 338 -14.97 9.90 2.38
C ASP A 338 -14.51 11.35 2.56
N ASN A 339 -13.53 11.77 1.75
CA ASN A 339 -13.15 13.16 1.62
C ASN A 339 -14.15 13.89 0.70
N LEU A 340 -14.95 14.76 1.29
CA LEU A 340 -15.99 15.53 0.59
C LEU A 340 -15.42 16.54 -0.42
N GLU A 341 -14.21 17.07 -0.19
CA GLU A 341 -13.55 17.98 -1.13
C GLU A 341 -13.18 17.23 -2.41
N LEU A 342 -12.57 16.05 -2.29
CA LEU A 342 -12.25 15.19 -3.45
C LEU A 342 -13.53 14.72 -4.18
N ALA A 343 -14.61 14.46 -3.45
CA ALA A 343 -15.90 14.13 -4.07
C ALA A 343 -16.45 15.32 -4.87
N GLN A 344 -16.32 16.54 -4.34
CA GLN A 344 -16.71 17.76 -5.06
C GLN A 344 -15.85 17.99 -6.30
N GLU A 345 -14.55 17.69 -6.24
CA GLU A 345 -13.67 17.79 -7.41
C GLU A 345 -14.06 16.83 -8.53
N LEU A 346 -14.52 15.62 -8.21
CA LEU A 346 -15.10 14.70 -9.19
C LEU A 346 -16.35 15.31 -9.83
N CYS A 347 -17.27 15.87 -9.04
CA CYS A 347 -18.44 16.57 -9.56
C CYS A 347 -18.07 17.73 -10.49
N ASN A 348 -16.98 18.46 -10.19
CA ASN A 348 -16.48 19.57 -11.03
C ASN A 348 -15.98 19.11 -12.41
N LEU A 349 -15.70 17.82 -12.61
CA LEU A 349 -15.42 17.24 -13.93
C LEU A 349 -16.69 17.01 -14.77
N GLY A 350 -17.87 17.33 -14.25
CA GLY A 350 -19.15 17.15 -14.93
C GLY A 350 -19.74 15.75 -14.80
N ILE A 351 -19.32 14.97 -13.80
CA ILE A 351 -19.84 13.63 -13.52
C ILE A 351 -20.74 13.62 -12.28
N LYS A 352 -21.51 12.54 -12.09
CA LYS A 352 -22.28 12.33 -10.85
C LYS A 352 -21.44 11.57 -9.82
N PHE A 353 -21.48 12.05 -8.58
CA PHE A 353 -21.02 11.29 -7.41
C PHE A 353 -22.23 10.86 -6.58
N ILE A 354 -22.34 9.57 -6.26
CA ILE A 354 -23.46 9.01 -5.50
C ILE A 354 -22.93 8.18 -4.32
N ASN A 355 -23.42 8.48 -3.12
CA ASN A 355 -23.14 7.73 -1.90
C ASN A 355 -24.48 7.38 -1.21
N PRO A 356 -25.14 6.29 -1.64
CA PRO A 356 -26.49 5.96 -1.15
C PRO A 356 -26.47 5.46 0.30
N VAL A 357 -25.28 5.15 0.84
CA VAL A 357 -25.09 4.63 2.19
C VAL A 357 -24.65 5.70 3.20
N PHE A 358 -24.50 6.96 2.78
CA PHE A 358 -23.98 8.05 3.62
C PHE A 358 -24.72 8.17 4.96
N GLN A 359 -26.06 8.17 4.93
CA GLN A 359 -26.87 8.35 6.14
C GLN A 359 -26.69 7.19 7.13
N ILE A 360 -26.78 5.94 6.67
CA ILE A 360 -26.63 4.77 7.55
C ILE A 360 -25.21 4.63 8.10
N VAL A 361 -24.19 5.02 7.33
CA VAL A 361 -22.80 5.03 7.79
C VAL A 361 -22.60 6.11 8.85
N LYS A 362 -23.18 7.30 8.67
CA LYS A 362 -23.10 8.37 9.66
C LYS A 362 -23.77 7.98 10.99
N GLU A 363 -24.91 7.30 10.94
CA GLU A 363 -25.66 6.87 12.13
C GLU A 363 -25.00 5.67 12.83
N GLN A 364 -24.51 4.69 12.06
CA GLN A 364 -24.03 3.41 12.60
C GLN A 364 -22.50 3.33 12.73
N SER A 365 -21.75 4.23 12.10
CA SER A 365 -20.29 4.27 12.11
C SER A 365 -19.69 2.89 11.76
N TYR A 366 -18.68 2.42 12.50
CA TYR A 366 -17.95 1.17 12.24
C TYR A 366 -18.79 -0.11 12.30
N TYR A 367 -20.00 -0.02 12.84
CA TYR A 367 -20.91 -1.16 13.05
C TYR A 367 -22.02 -1.22 12.00
N VAL A 368 -21.94 -0.39 10.96
CA VAL A 368 -22.89 -0.42 9.85
C VAL A 368 -23.03 -1.83 9.25
N SER A 369 -24.24 -2.25 8.91
CA SER A 369 -24.47 -3.53 8.20
C SER A 369 -23.84 -3.48 6.81
N HIS A 370 -22.97 -4.45 6.51
CA HIS A 370 -22.31 -4.55 5.21
C HIS A 370 -23.28 -5.06 4.13
N LEU A 371 -24.17 -5.98 4.49
CA LEU A 371 -25.24 -6.46 3.59
C LEU A 371 -26.22 -5.34 3.26
N GLN A 372 -26.68 -4.57 4.25
CA GLN A 372 -27.58 -3.44 4.02
C GLN A 372 -26.92 -2.37 3.12
N LYS A 373 -25.63 -2.09 3.33
CA LYS A 373 -24.86 -1.19 2.45
C LYS A 373 -24.88 -1.67 1.01
N ALA A 374 -24.55 -2.95 0.78
CA ALA A 374 -24.50 -3.53 -0.56
C ALA A 374 -25.88 -3.52 -1.24
N LEU A 375 -26.96 -3.76 -0.49
CA LEU A 375 -28.33 -3.68 -0.99
C LEU A 375 -28.74 -2.27 -1.42
N LEU A 376 -28.43 -1.25 -0.61
CA LEU A 376 -28.72 0.16 -0.94
C LEU A 376 -27.92 0.63 -2.16
N LEU A 377 -26.66 0.24 -2.26
CA LEU A 377 -25.84 0.49 -3.46
C LEU A 377 -26.47 -0.15 -4.69
N ARG A 378 -26.89 -1.42 -4.57
CA ARG A 378 -27.51 -2.15 -5.67
C ARG A 378 -28.81 -1.50 -6.12
N GLU A 379 -29.68 -1.14 -5.18
CA GLU A 379 -30.93 -0.43 -5.48
C GLU A 379 -30.67 0.88 -6.22
N SER A 380 -29.70 1.68 -5.75
CA SER A 380 -29.31 2.92 -6.42
C SER A 380 -28.79 2.66 -7.85
N ILE A 381 -27.92 1.66 -8.04
CA ILE A 381 -27.37 1.29 -9.35
C ILE A 381 -28.49 0.88 -10.33
N LEU A 382 -29.47 0.10 -9.85
CA LEU A 382 -30.63 -0.30 -10.64
C LEU A 382 -31.52 0.91 -11.00
N SER A 383 -31.79 1.77 -10.02
CA SER A 383 -32.65 2.95 -10.20
C SER A 383 -32.04 3.96 -11.19
N GLU A 384 -30.72 4.11 -11.20
CA GLU A 384 -30.00 4.91 -12.17
C GLU A 384 -29.99 4.28 -13.56
N GLY A 385 -30.30 2.98 -13.69
CA GLY A 385 -30.26 2.27 -14.96
C GLY A 385 -28.85 2.15 -15.51
N VAL A 386 -27.86 1.90 -14.65
CA VAL A 386 -26.45 1.72 -15.03
C VAL A 386 -26.30 0.66 -16.12
N ASP A 387 -25.51 0.97 -17.15
CA ASP A 387 -25.20 0.08 -18.27
C ASP A 387 -23.97 -0.78 -18.02
N ILE A 388 -22.90 -0.13 -17.56
CA ILE A 388 -21.60 -0.75 -17.36
C ILE A 388 -21.18 -0.46 -15.93
N LEU A 389 -21.01 -1.50 -15.12
CA LEU A 389 -20.48 -1.40 -13.77
C LEU A 389 -19.01 -1.81 -13.77
N ILE A 390 -18.13 -0.93 -13.32
CA ILE A 390 -16.69 -1.16 -13.20
C ILE A 390 -16.35 -1.27 -11.72
N SER A 391 -15.81 -2.41 -11.31
CA SER A 391 -15.26 -2.63 -9.97
C SER A 391 -13.74 -2.50 -9.96
N ASN A 392 -13.18 -1.94 -8.89
CA ASN A 392 -11.73 -1.74 -8.72
C ASN A 392 -11.06 -2.80 -7.80
N GLY A 393 -11.76 -3.89 -7.45
CA GLY A 393 -11.14 -5.04 -6.78
C GLY A 393 -12.00 -5.79 -5.76
N PRO A 394 -11.43 -6.83 -5.12
CA PRO A 394 -12.13 -7.67 -4.17
C PRO A 394 -12.40 -6.92 -2.87
N LEU A 395 -13.67 -6.70 -2.59
CA LEU A 395 -14.21 -6.12 -1.37
C LEU A 395 -15.61 -6.71 -1.25
N ASP A 396 -16.02 -7.11 -0.06
CA ASP A 396 -17.30 -7.76 0.22
C ASP A 396 -18.50 -7.11 -0.51
N GLY A 397 -18.62 -5.78 -0.48
CA GLY A 397 -19.67 -5.06 -1.21
C GLY A 397 -19.52 -5.09 -2.74
N SER A 398 -18.29 -5.02 -3.26
CA SER A 398 -18.03 -5.18 -4.70
C SER A 398 -18.34 -6.61 -5.16
N ASP A 399 -17.87 -7.59 -4.40
CA ASP A 399 -18.07 -9.01 -4.64
C ASP A 399 -19.57 -9.33 -4.68
N PHE A 400 -20.33 -8.82 -3.72
CA PHE A 400 -21.79 -8.94 -3.69
C PHE A 400 -22.44 -8.30 -4.92
N LEU A 401 -22.06 -7.08 -5.29
CA LEU A 401 -22.66 -6.36 -6.43
C LEU A 401 -22.40 -7.07 -7.77
N LEU A 402 -21.20 -7.64 -7.95
CA LEU A 402 -20.84 -8.38 -9.15
C LEU A 402 -21.57 -9.73 -9.21
N ALA A 403 -21.50 -10.53 -8.15
CA ALA A 403 -22.11 -11.86 -8.08
C ALA A 403 -23.65 -11.80 -8.17
N THR A 404 -24.26 -10.72 -7.69
CA THR A 404 -25.73 -10.51 -7.76
C THR A 404 -26.20 -9.77 -9.01
N ARG A 405 -25.30 -9.53 -9.99
CA ARG A 405 -25.61 -8.94 -11.30
C ARG A 405 -26.38 -7.61 -11.17
N SER A 406 -25.65 -6.55 -10.83
CA SER A 406 -26.17 -5.20 -10.65
C SER A 406 -26.26 -4.39 -11.96
N ALA A 407 -25.58 -4.80 -13.02
CA ALA A 407 -25.66 -4.19 -14.36
C ALA A 407 -25.56 -5.26 -15.47
N PRO A 408 -26.07 -5.01 -16.69
CA PRO A 408 -25.99 -5.96 -17.81
C PRO A 408 -24.57 -6.21 -18.30
N ARG A 409 -23.64 -5.28 -18.07
CA ARG A 409 -22.21 -5.43 -18.33
C ARG A 409 -21.45 -5.09 -17.05
N GLN A 410 -20.57 -5.99 -16.62
CA GLN A 410 -19.79 -5.82 -15.41
C GLN A 410 -18.31 -6.13 -15.66
N LEU A 411 -17.45 -5.19 -15.31
CA LEU A 411 -16.02 -5.21 -15.58
C LEU A 411 -15.23 -5.14 -14.28
N TYR A 412 -14.09 -5.81 -14.27
CA TYR A 412 -13.05 -5.61 -13.27
C TYR A 412 -11.93 -4.74 -13.85
N TRP A 413 -11.63 -3.63 -13.18
CA TRP A 413 -10.47 -2.79 -13.44
C TRP A 413 -9.37 -3.08 -12.41
N SER A 414 -8.27 -3.68 -12.86
CA SER A 414 -7.12 -3.96 -12.00
C SER A 414 -6.28 -2.71 -11.71
N HIS A 415 -5.95 -2.54 -10.43
CA HIS A 415 -4.92 -1.64 -9.93
C HIS A 415 -3.74 -2.40 -9.27
N GLY A 416 -3.61 -3.72 -9.53
CA GLY A 416 -2.51 -4.52 -8.99
C GLY A 416 -2.85 -6.00 -8.77
N ASN A 417 -4.12 -6.34 -8.53
CA ASN A 417 -4.52 -7.72 -8.30
C ASN A 417 -4.92 -8.39 -9.63
N GLY A 418 -3.98 -9.10 -10.25
CA GLY A 418 -4.25 -9.86 -11.48
C GLY A 418 -5.13 -11.11 -11.27
N SER A 419 -5.28 -11.60 -10.03
CA SER A 419 -5.90 -12.89 -9.72
C SER A 419 -7.39 -12.84 -9.38
N TYR A 420 -7.97 -11.64 -9.24
CA TYR A 420 -9.36 -11.48 -8.83
C TYR A 420 -10.34 -12.12 -9.83
N ASP A 421 -11.19 -13.00 -9.29
CA ASP A 421 -12.17 -13.74 -10.06
C ASP A 421 -13.39 -14.08 -9.21
N ILE A 422 -14.50 -13.42 -9.55
CA ILE A 422 -15.83 -13.71 -9.02
C ILE A 422 -16.82 -13.89 -10.16
N GLU A 423 -17.78 -14.79 -9.97
CA GLU A 423 -18.94 -14.94 -10.85
C GLU A 423 -19.58 -13.57 -11.06
N GLY A 424 -19.89 -13.26 -12.31
CA GLY A 424 -20.43 -11.97 -12.66
C GLY A 424 -19.40 -10.93 -13.14
N ILE A 425 -18.14 -11.28 -13.38
CA ILE A 425 -17.24 -10.46 -14.20
C ILE A 425 -17.35 -10.93 -15.66
N ASP A 426 -17.79 -10.08 -16.60
CA ASP A 426 -17.70 -10.42 -18.05
C ASP A 426 -16.51 -9.78 -18.77
N GLY A 427 -15.67 -9.02 -18.10
CA GLY A 427 -14.51 -8.41 -18.73
C GLY A 427 -13.50 -7.86 -17.74
N ARG A 428 -12.24 -7.85 -18.17
CA ARG A 428 -11.11 -7.42 -17.35
C ARG A 428 -10.32 -6.36 -18.09
N ILE A 429 -10.14 -5.22 -17.43
CA ILE A 429 -9.47 -4.05 -17.97
C ILE A 429 -8.36 -3.59 -17.04
N SER A 430 -7.33 -2.93 -17.58
CA SER A 430 -6.21 -2.42 -16.81
C SER A 430 -5.57 -1.22 -17.48
N HIS A 431 -4.88 -0.39 -16.72
CA HIS A 431 -4.10 0.74 -17.24
C HIS A 431 -2.59 0.42 -17.32
N PHE A 432 -2.23 -0.83 -17.03
CA PHE A 432 -0.90 -1.41 -17.11
C PHE A 432 -1.05 -2.92 -17.40
N ASN A 433 0.01 -3.63 -17.77
CA ASN A 433 -0.04 -5.08 -17.94
C ASN A 433 0.04 -5.80 -16.58
N PRO A 434 -1.06 -6.33 -16.00
CA PRO A 434 -0.96 -7.10 -14.77
C PRO A 434 -0.39 -8.49 -15.06
N LYS A 435 0.45 -9.01 -14.16
CA LYS A 435 0.79 -10.43 -14.17
C LYS A 435 -0.46 -11.21 -13.77
N SER A 436 -1.00 -12.00 -14.70
CA SER A 436 -2.25 -12.71 -14.49
C SER A 436 -2.39 -13.92 -15.40
N LYS A 437 -3.18 -14.90 -14.96
CA LYS A 437 -3.70 -15.99 -15.79
C LYS A 437 -4.90 -15.57 -16.67
N PHE A 438 -5.49 -14.41 -16.40
CA PHE A 438 -6.62 -13.87 -17.16
C PHE A 438 -6.17 -12.88 -18.22
N SER A 439 -6.95 -12.75 -19.29
CA SER A 439 -6.73 -11.75 -20.33
C SER A 439 -7.26 -10.38 -19.88
N PHE A 440 -6.40 -9.36 -19.91
CA PHE A 440 -6.75 -7.97 -19.63
C PHE A 440 -6.70 -7.15 -20.91
N LYS A 441 -7.72 -6.33 -21.13
CA LYS A 441 -7.68 -5.25 -22.11
C LYS A 441 -7.03 -4.03 -21.48
N ASN A 442 -5.95 -3.57 -22.08
CA ASN A 442 -5.25 -2.40 -21.56
C ASN A 442 -5.75 -1.13 -22.22
N PHE A 443 -5.80 -0.07 -21.44
CA PHE A 443 -6.10 1.27 -21.92
C PHE A 443 -5.14 2.29 -21.33
N SER A 444 -5.07 3.44 -22.00
CA SER A 444 -4.16 4.52 -21.63
C SER A 444 -4.81 5.46 -20.61
N VAL A 445 -4.05 5.87 -19.58
CA VAL A 445 -4.47 6.89 -18.61
C VAL A 445 -3.49 8.05 -18.63
N PRO A 446 -3.89 9.23 -19.13
CA PRO A 446 -3.08 10.44 -19.06
C PRO A 446 -3.19 11.07 -17.66
N MET A 447 -2.19 10.85 -16.81
CA MET A 447 -2.17 11.36 -15.44
C MET A 447 -2.24 12.90 -15.39
N ASP A 448 -3.04 13.46 -14.48
CA ASP A 448 -3.19 14.92 -14.32
C ASP A 448 -1.93 15.53 -13.70
N ILE A 449 -0.98 15.92 -14.56
CA ILE A 449 0.37 16.36 -14.15
C ILE A 449 0.30 17.54 -13.18
N GLU A 450 -0.48 18.57 -13.52
CA GLU A 450 -0.57 19.82 -12.73
C GLU A 450 -1.24 19.63 -11.37
N LYS A 451 -1.96 18.52 -11.18
CA LYS A 451 -2.59 18.21 -9.91
C LYS A 451 -1.76 17.24 -9.08
N PHE A 452 -1.34 16.13 -9.70
CA PHE A 452 -0.82 14.99 -8.96
C PHE A 452 0.68 14.78 -9.07
N TYR A 453 1.33 15.26 -10.14
CA TYR A 453 2.75 14.97 -10.35
C TYR A 453 3.63 16.20 -10.10
N ASN A 454 3.28 17.36 -10.63
CA ASN A 454 4.03 18.59 -10.45
C ASN A 454 3.09 19.80 -10.28
N PRO A 455 2.30 19.86 -9.19
CA PRO A 455 1.48 21.02 -8.91
C PRO A 455 2.36 22.26 -8.62
N PRO A 456 1.89 23.48 -8.95
CA PRO A 456 2.59 24.70 -8.56
C PRO A 456 2.74 24.79 -7.04
N ILE A 457 3.96 24.98 -6.56
CA ILE A 457 4.29 25.13 -5.13
C ILE A 457 5.08 26.43 -4.93
N ASP A 458 4.77 27.17 -3.87
CA ASP A 458 5.53 28.35 -3.45
C ASP A 458 6.98 27.97 -3.09
N GLU A 459 7.96 28.59 -3.76
CA GLU A 459 9.39 28.36 -3.53
C GLU A 459 9.81 28.60 -2.06
N ASN A 460 9.10 29.45 -1.32
CA ASN A 460 9.37 29.67 0.11
C ASN A 460 9.12 28.41 0.95
N ILE A 461 8.12 27.59 0.58
CA ILE A 461 7.82 26.32 1.27
C ILE A 461 8.96 25.32 1.03
N ILE A 462 9.45 25.25 -0.21
CA ILE A 462 10.58 24.38 -0.58
C ILE A 462 11.84 24.82 0.17
N THR A 463 12.13 26.11 0.18
CA THR A 463 13.29 26.69 0.88
C THR A 463 13.25 26.37 2.38
N LYS A 464 12.12 26.60 3.04
CA LYS A 464 11.95 26.33 4.48
C LYS A 464 12.13 24.85 4.84
N GLU A 465 11.64 23.93 4.01
CA GLU A 465 11.85 22.50 4.22
C GLU A 465 13.32 22.10 3.97
N LYS A 466 13.97 22.70 2.97
CA LYS A 466 15.39 22.48 2.64
C LYS A 466 16.32 22.92 3.77
N GLU A 467 16.01 24.02 4.46
CA GLU A 467 16.78 24.56 5.60
C GLU A 467 16.85 23.64 6.83
N LYS A 468 15.99 22.61 6.91
CA LYS A 468 16.05 21.60 7.99
C LYS A 468 17.24 20.65 7.87
N TYR A 469 17.94 20.68 6.75
CA TYR A 469 19.05 19.79 6.43
C TYR A 469 20.35 20.58 6.23
N PRO A 470 21.51 19.97 6.47
CA PRO A 470 22.81 20.62 6.28
C PRO A 470 23.20 20.71 4.79
N ILE A 471 22.32 21.27 3.96
CA ILE A 471 22.51 21.39 2.50
C ILE A 471 23.28 22.68 2.21
N LYS A 472 24.42 22.52 1.52
CA LYS A 472 25.26 23.61 0.99
C LYS A 472 25.21 23.61 -0.54
N ASP A 473 25.81 24.61 -1.18
CA ASP A 473 25.80 24.77 -2.64
C ASP A 473 26.41 23.56 -3.40
N ASP A 474 27.38 22.87 -2.79
CA ASP A 474 28.03 21.69 -3.36
C ASP A 474 27.38 20.36 -2.94
N THR A 475 26.35 20.41 -2.07
CA THR A 475 25.70 19.22 -1.55
C THR A 475 24.80 18.59 -2.60
N VAL A 476 24.91 17.27 -2.79
CA VAL A 476 24.01 16.50 -3.64
C VAL A 476 23.04 15.71 -2.75
N VAL A 477 21.75 16.00 -2.89
CA VAL A 477 20.69 15.37 -2.10
C VAL A 477 20.22 14.10 -2.81
N LEU A 478 20.61 12.94 -2.26
CA LEU A 478 20.03 11.67 -2.62
C LEU A 478 18.72 11.48 -1.85
N GLY A 479 17.74 10.79 -2.41
CA GLY A 479 16.56 10.48 -1.62
C GLY A 479 15.56 9.53 -2.24
N VAL A 480 14.61 9.15 -1.41
CA VAL A 480 13.45 8.34 -1.77
C VAL A 480 12.26 8.77 -0.93
N ILE A 481 11.07 8.69 -1.53
CA ILE A 481 9.81 8.98 -0.86
C ILE A 481 8.90 7.74 -0.97
N GLY A 482 8.47 7.17 0.15
CA GLY A 482 7.58 6.01 0.17
C GLY A 482 7.58 5.23 1.48
N ARG A 483 6.90 4.07 1.51
CA ARG A 483 6.92 3.18 2.69
C ARG A 483 8.35 2.72 2.98
N LEU A 484 8.81 2.93 4.21
CA LEU A 484 10.19 2.63 4.62
C LEU A 484 10.49 1.12 4.68
N VAL A 485 9.48 0.26 4.62
CA VAL A 485 9.69 -1.18 4.42
C VAL A 485 10.50 -1.49 3.15
N LYS A 486 10.45 -0.63 2.13
CA LYS A 486 11.21 -0.81 0.88
C LYS A 486 12.69 -0.44 0.99
N ILE A 487 13.04 0.42 1.94
CA ILE A 487 14.46 0.77 2.21
C ILE A 487 15.08 -0.16 3.24
N ASP A 488 14.27 -0.96 3.95
CA ASP A 488 14.72 -1.96 4.92
C ASP A 488 15.29 -3.21 4.23
N SER A 489 16.22 -2.99 3.30
CA SER A 489 16.92 -3.97 2.48
C SER A 489 18.41 -3.78 2.68
N ASP A 490 19.09 -4.82 3.16
CA ASP A 490 20.52 -4.74 3.43
C ASP A 490 21.30 -4.48 2.13
N GLU A 491 20.92 -5.15 1.03
CA GLU A 491 21.55 -4.96 -0.29
C GLU A 491 21.44 -3.50 -0.76
N TYR A 492 20.25 -2.92 -0.66
CA TYR A 492 20.01 -1.53 -1.05
C TYR A 492 20.82 -0.55 -0.20
N LEU A 493 20.78 -0.69 1.13
CA LEU A 493 21.49 0.21 2.04
C LEU A 493 23.01 0.12 1.88
N HIS A 494 23.56 -1.05 1.55
CA HIS A 494 24.97 -1.21 1.24
C HIS A 494 25.37 -0.43 -0.01
N CYS A 495 24.60 -0.51 -1.11
CA CYS A 495 24.84 0.30 -2.31
C CYS A 495 24.87 1.80 -2.00
N ILE A 496 23.86 2.29 -1.27
CA ILE A 496 23.77 3.70 -0.87
C ILE A 496 24.97 4.09 0.00
N ALA A 497 25.32 3.26 0.99
CA ALA A 497 26.45 3.54 1.88
C ALA A 497 27.79 3.57 1.13
N GLU A 498 28.03 2.67 0.19
CA GLU A 498 29.24 2.64 -0.64
C GLU A 498 29.41 3.96 -1.41
N VAL A 499 28.36 4.37 -2.11
CA VAL A 499 28.38 5.61 -2.91
C VAL A 499 28.52 6.84 -2.02
N MET A 500 27.76 6.94 -0.92
CA MET A 500 27.86 8.06 0.00
C MET A 500 29.23 8.14 0.69
N LYS A 501 29.91 7.00 0.93
CA LYS A 501 31.26 6.99 1.49
C LYS A 501 32.28 7.55 0.50
N LYS A 502 32.10 7.30 -0.80
CA LYS A 502 32.94 7.85 -1.89
C LYS A 502 32.69 9.34 -2.11
N HIS A 503 31.44 9.79 -2.02
CA HIS A 503 31.03 11.18 -2.26
C HIS A 503 30.65 11.88 -0.95
N LYS A 504 31.60 12.57 -0.32
CA LYS A 504 31.40 13.18 1.01
C LYS A 504 30.40 14.34 1.02
N ASN A 505 30.18 14.96 -0.13
CA ASN A 505 29.20 16.04 -0.33
C ASN A 505 27.76 15.53 -0.51
N THR A 506 27.47 14.25 -0.29
CA THR A 506 26.08 13.74 -0.37
C THR A 506 25.41 13.69 0.99
N ILE A 507 24.12 13.97 1.02
CA ILE A 507 23.21 13.53 2.07
C ILE A 507 22.15 12.59 1.48
N PHE A 508 21.46 11.83 2.34
CA PHE A 508 20.36 10.97 1.95
C PHE A 508 19.10 11.31 2.74
N ILE A 509 17.98 11.54 2.06
CA ILE A 509 16.66 11.77 2.68
C ILE A 509 15.76 10.59 2.35
N ALA A 510 15.40 9.81 3.38
CA ALA A 510 14.46 8.71 3.28
C ALA A 510 13.11 9.10 3.93
N ALA A 511 12.21 9.63 3.12
CA ALA A 511 10.93 10.18 3.56
C ALA A 511 9.82 9.11 3.51
N GLY A 512 9.04 9.01 4.58
CA GLY A 512 7.86 8.15 4.67
C GLY A 512 7.69 7.46 6.03
N SER A 513 6.84 6.44 6.07
CA SER A 513 6.47 5.71 7.29
C SER A 513 6.97 4.25 7.29
N GLY A 514 7.35 3.74 8.45
CA GLY A 514 7.77 2.35 8.66
C GLY A 514 8.63 2.19 9.92
N ASN A 515 9.38 1.09 10.02
CA ASN A 515 10.18 0.74 11.19
C ASN A 515 11.51 1.53 11.24
N ILE A 516 11.39 2.83 11.51
CA ILE A 516 12.52 3.77 11.61
C ILE A 516 13.64 3.29 12.56
N PRO A 517 13.36 2.75 13.77
CA PRO A 517 14.43 2.27 14.67
C PRO A 517 15.31 1.18 14.04
N LEU A 518 14.70 0.20 13.36
CA LEU A 518 15.44 -0.90 12.73
C LEU A 518 16.36 -0.38 11.60
N ILE A 519 15.83 0.50 10.75
CA ILE A 519 16.61 1.10 9.66
C ILE A 519 17.77 1.94 10.21
N ARG A 520 17.55 2.66 11.31
CA ARG A 520 18.59 3.48 11.96
C ARG A 520 19.77 2.64 12.43
N GLN A 521 19.49 1.50 13.06
CA GLN A 521 20.53 0.54 13.47
C GLN A 521 21.39 0.08 12.28
N LYS A 522 20.76 -0.22 11.14
CA LYS A 522 21.48 -0.63 9.91
C LYS A 522 22.38 0.49 9.37
N VAL A 523 21.85 1.70 9.31
CA VAL A 523 22.56 2.90 8.81
C VAL A 523 23.72 3.30 9.72
N GLU A 524 23.58 3.15 11.04
CA GLU A 524 24.64 3.33 12.03
C GLU A 524 25.77 2.31 11.82
N ALA A 525 25.44 1.02 11.69
CA ALA A 525 26.41 -0.03 11.39
C ALA A 525 27.16 0.21 10.07
N LEU A 526 26.49 0.82 9.09
CA LEU A 526 27.08 1.20 7.81
C LEU A 526 27.92 2.48 7.87
N GLY A 527 27.90 3.24 8.98
CA GLY A 527 28.72 4.43 9.18
C GLY A 527 28.28 5.65 8.35
N ILE A 528 26.98 5.77 8.07
CA ILE A 528 26.41 6.89 7.29
C ILE A 528 25.32 7.68 8.04
N SER A 529 25.09 7.38 9.33
CA SER A 529 24.00 7.94 10.15
C SER A 529 23.92 9.48 10.13
N GLU A 530 25.05 10.16 10.31
CA GLU A 530 25.14 11.64 10.36
C GLU A 530 24.68 12.34 9.07
N ARG A 531 24.58 11.62 7.94
CA ARG A 531 24.17 12.15 6.64
C ARG A 531 22.90 11.45 6.10
N PHE A 532 22.22 10.67 6.93
CA PHE A 532 21.04 9.89 6.55
C PHE A 532 19.83 10.33 7.39
N PHE A 533 18.87 11.01 6.75
CA PHE A 533 17.75 11.65 7.41
C PHE A 533 16.44 10.92 7.13
N MET A 534 15.64 10.69 8.17
CA MET A 534 14.32 10.05 8.10
C MET A 534 13.27 10.96 8.73
N PRO A 535 12.78 11.99 8.00
CA PRO A 535 11.87 13.00 8.54
C PRO A 535 10.46 12.46 8.87
N GLY A 536 10.15 11.22 8.50
CA GLY A 536 8.80 10.68 8.59
C GLY A 536 7.97 11.06 7.37
N PHE A 537 6.67 11.24 7.54
CA PHE A 537 5.75 11.63 6.47
C PHE A 537 6.01 13.08 6.02
N VAL A 538 6.07 13.31 4.72
CA VAL A 538 6.37 14.62 4.11
C VAL A 538 5.43 14.89 2.95
N ASN A 539 5.34 16.15 2.51
CA ASN A 539 4.68 16.49 1.25
C ASN A 539 5.60 16.13 0.07
N PRO A 540 5.23 15.14 -0.78
CA PRO A 540 6.07 14.71 -1.90
C PRO A 540 6.21 15.79 -2.99
N HIS A 541 5.24 16.68 -3.14
CA HIS A 541 5.33 17.81 -4.07
C HIS A 541 6.42 18.80 -3.67
N VAL A 542 6.68 18.96 -2.36
CA VAL A 542 7.78 19.79 -1.86
C VAL A 542 9.11 19.05 -1.93
N TYR A 543 9.17 17.83 -1.36
CA TYR A 543 10.44 17.09 -1.24
C TYR A 543 10.99 16.62 -2.59
N GLY A 544 10.13 16.41 -3.59
CA GLY A 544 10.57 16.11 -4.95
C GLY A 544 11.41 17.24 -5.59
N HIS A 545 11.24 18.50 -5.16
CA HIS A 545 12.11 19.61 -5.60
C HIS A 545 13.41 19.71 -4.78
N ILE A 546 13.44 19.17 -3.56
CA ILE A 546 14.62 19.17 -2.68
C ILE A 546 15.62 18.07 -3.08
N ILE A 547 15.11 16.89 -3.44
CA ILE A 547 15.95 15.74 -3.85
C ILE A 547 16.57 16.03 -5.22
N ASP A 548 17.88 15.82 -5.37
CA ASP A 548 18.58 15.95 -6.65
C ASP A 548 18.61 14.65 -7.44
N ILE A 549 18.75 13.52 -6.75
CA ILE A 549 18.76 12.19 -7.37
C ILE A 549 17.82 11.27 -6.60
N PHE A 550 16.78 10.78 -7.28
CA PHE A 550 15.89 9.79 -6.70
C PHE A 550 16.52 8.39 -6.79
N CYS A 551 16.79 7.79 -5.64
CA CYS A 551 17.35 6.44 -5.55
C CYS A 551 16.20 5.44 -5.38
N ASP A 552 15.77 4.84 -6.48
CA ASP A 552 14.71 3.84 -6.46
C ASP A 552 15.16 2.58 -5.71
N THR A 553 14.27 2.03 -4.89
CA THR A 553 14.59 0.94 -3.96
C THR A 553 14.59 -0.42 -4.64
N PHE A 554 15.30 -1.38 -4.07
CA PHE A 554 15.26 -2.77 -4.52
C PHE A 554 15.46 -3.75 -3.35
N PRO A 555 14.90 -4.97 -3.42
CA PRO A 555 14.20 -5.57 -4.57
C PRO A 555 12.81 -4.99 -4.85
N LEU A 556 12.24 -4.22 -3.93
CA LEU A 556 10.94 -3.58 -4.09
C LEU A 556 11.08 -2.13 -4.60
N GLY A 557 10.83 -1.93 -5.89
CA GLY A 557 10.83 -0.61 -6.55
C GLY A 557 9.72 0.33 -6.05
N GLN A 558 9.89 1.62 -6.31
CA GLN A 558 8.87 2.66 -6.16
C GLN A 558 7.97 2.70 -7.40
N GLY A 559 6.72 3.13 -7.19
CA GLY A 559 5.75 3.33 -8.27
C GLY A 559 5.50 4.82 -8.44
N GLU A 560 4.33 5.28 -8.04
CA GLU A 560 3.90 6.68 -8.16
C GLU A 560 4.89 7.72 -7.64
N SER A 561 5.64 7.47 -6.56
CA SER A 561 6.59 8.46 -6.04
C SER A 561 7.78 8.70 -6.97
N LEU A 562 8.20 7.70 -7.75
CA LEU A 562 9.19 7.87 -8.81
C LEU A 562 8.58 8.64 -9.98
N SER A 563 7.36 8.29 -10.41
CA SER A 563 6.64 9.02 -11.47
C SER A 563 6.47 10.51 -11.11
N GLU A 564 6.05 10.80 -9.87
CA GLU A 564 5.93 12.16 -9.33
C GLU A 564 7.26 12.92 -9.34
N PHE A 565 8.37 12.24 -9.04
CA PHE A 565 9.70 12.84 -9.12
C PHE A 565 10.11 13.11 -10.57
N MET A 566 9.90 12.14 -11.48
CA MET A 566 10.27 12.22 -12.89
C MET A 566 9.64 13.41 -13.63
N HIS A 567 8.47 13.88 -13.18
CA HIS A 567 7.79 15.05 -13.72
C HIS A 567 8.31 16.39 -13.15
N LYS A 568 9.14 16.35 -12.11
CA LYS A 568 9.84 17.51 -11.53
C LYS A 568 11.29 17.57 -12.00
N LYS A 569 11.97 16.42 -12.00
CA LYS A 569 13.39 16.23 -12.33
C LYS A 569 13.58 14.87 -12.99
N GLY A 570 14.55 14.73 -13.88
CA GLY A 570 14.83 13.49 -14.63
C GLY A 570 15.96 12.65 -14.03
N SER A 571 16.62 13.12 -12.98
CA SER A 571 17.77 12.46 -12.37
C SER A 571 17.37 11.39 -11.35
N PHE A 572 17.30 10.13 -11.77
CA PHE A 572 17.04 8.99 -10.88
C PHE A 572 17.95 7.80 -11.20
N ILE A 573 17.95 6.80 -10.32
CA ILE A 573 18.55 5.48 -10.60
C ILE A 573 17.64 4.36 -10.10
N THR A 574 17.49 3.30 -10.90
CA THR A 574 16.74 2.09 -10.55
C THR A 574 17.56 0.83 -10.81
N MET A 575 17.27 -0.25 -10.07
CA MET A 575 17.87 -1.56 -10.28
C MET A 575 17.00 -2.39 -11.22
N ARG A 576 17.57 -2.81 -12.35
CA ARG A 576 16.96 -3.73 -13.31
C ARG A 576 17.35 -5.16 -12.95
N SER A 577 16.44 -5.93 -12.37
CA SER A 577 16.65 -7.33 -11.98
C SER A 577 16.32 -8.35 -13.08
N ASN A 578 16.52 -7.97 -14.34
CA ASN A 578 16.18 -8.78 -15.52
C ASN A 578 17.21 -9.90 -15.79
N LYS A 579 17.54 -10.71 -14.78
CA LYS A 579 18.46 -11.83 -14.96
C LYS A 579 17.72 -12.99 -15.64
N ILE A 580 18.27 -13.45 -16.76
CA ILE A 580 17.84 -14.67 -17.44
C ILE A 580 19.01 -15.65 -17.51
N PHE A 581 18.73 -16.93 -17.30
CA PHE A 581 19.69 -17.99 -17.52
C PHE A 581 19.44 -18.59 -18.91
N ILE A 582 20.36 -18.36 -19.84
CA ILE A 582 20.28 -18.86 -21.22
C ILE A 582 21.35 -19.96 -21.33
N GLN A 583 20.91 -21.20 -21.53
CA GLN A 583 21.81 -22.35 -21.68
C GLN A 583 22.54 -22.37 -23.03
N ASP A 584 21.94 -21.77 -24.06
CA ASP A 584 22.54 -21.64 -25.38
C ASP A 584 23.62 -20.54 -25.37
N ASP A 585 24.89 -20.93 -25.49
CA ASP A 585 26.05 -20.03 -25.45
C ASP A 585 26.00 -18.94 -26.55
N ARG A 586 25.45 -19.25 -27.72
CA ARG A 586 25.34 -18.31 -28.84
C ARG A 586 24.33 -17.22 -28.51
N ILE A 587 23.14 -17.60 -28.06
CA ILE A 587 22.10 -16.64 -27.67
C ILE A 587 22.52 -15.86 -26.43
N ASN A 588 23.18 -16.51 -25.46
CA ASN A 588 23.74 -15.83 -24.30
C ASN A 588 24.78 -14.78 -24.70
N THR A 589 25.64 -15.09 -25.68
CA THR A 589 26.60 -14.13 -26.25
C THR A 589 25.89 -12.96 -26.92
N LEU A 590 24.89 -13.22 -27.76
CA LEU A 590 24.09 -12.16 -28.41
C LEU A 590 23.38 -11.27 -27.39
N LYS A 591 22.73 -11.86 -26.38
CA LYS A 591 22.00 -11.11 -25.33
C LYS A 591 22.93 -10.19 -24.57
N ASN A 592 24.17 -10.62 -24.36
CA ASN A 592 25.19 -9.83 -23.69
C ASN A 592 26.05 -8.99 -24.64
N ASN A 593 25.76 -8.93 -25.94
CA ASN A 593 26.42 -8.02 -26.88
C ASN A 593 25.87 -6.57 -26.74
N GLU A 594 26.47 -5.60 -27.44
CA GLU A 594 26.05 -4.20 -27.53
C GLU A 594 24.89 -3.98 -28.52
N GLU A 595 24.71 -4.89 -29.48
CA GLU A 595 23.61 -4.90 -30.44
C GLU A 595 22.25 -5.17 -29.76
N VAL A 596 21.22 -4.52 -30.28
CA VAL A 596 19.83 -4.67 -29.83
C VAL A 596 19.22 -5.92 -30.47
N LEU A 597 18.63 -6.79 -29.65
CA LEU A 597 17.87 -7.95 -30.11
C LEU A 597 16.37 -7.64 -30.14
N ILE A 598 15.70 -7.85 -31.27
CA ILE A 598 14.26 -7.64 -31.41
C ILE A 598 13.59 -8.97 -31.75
N TYR A 599 12.83 -9.53 -30.82
CA TYR A 599 11.97 -10.66 -31.11
C TYR A 599 10.71 -10.22 -31.85
N PHE A 600 10.37 -10.90 -32.94
CA PHE A 600 9.10 -10.73 -33.64
C PHE A 600 8.25 -12.00 -33.55
N GLU A 601 7.02 -11.89 -33.03
CA GLU A 601 6.08 -13.03 -32.97
C GLU A 601 5.67 -13.53 -34.36
N ASN A 602 5.68 -12.64 -35.35
CA ASN A 602 5.26 -12.91 -36.73
C ASN A 602 6.15 -12.18 -37.75
N LEU A 603 7.47 -12.39 -37.63
CA LEU A 603 8.50 -11.74 -38.44
C LEU A 603 8.22 -11.83 -39.96
N GLU A 604 7.58 -12.90 -40.43
CA GLU A 604 7.20 -13.09 -41.84
C GLU A 604 6.29 -11.98 -42.40
N LYS A 605 5.62 -11.23 -41.52
CA LYS A 605 4.76 -10.12 -41.92
C LYS A 605 5.54 -8.81 -42.11
N LEU A 606 6.78 -8.71 -41.64
CA LEU A 606 7.61 -7.51 -41.79
C LEU A 606 8.10 -7.39 -43.24
N ASN A 607 7.56 -6.42 -43.97
CA ASN A 607 7.84 -6.23 -45.40
C ASN A 607 7.77 -4.73 -45.78
N PRO A 608 8.17 -4.33 -47.00
CA PRO A 608 8.23 -2.92 -47.41
C PRO A 608 6.91 -2.13 -47.36
N LYS A 609 5.76 -2.78 -47.17
CA LYS A 609 4.45 -2.12 -47.00
C LYS A 609 4.15 -1.73 -45.55
N ILE A 610 4.95 -2.22 -44.58
CA ILE A 610 4.76 -1.93 -43.16
C ILE A 610 5.30 -0.53 -42.83
N GLU A 611 4.52 0.25 -42.09
CA GLU A 611 4.94 1.56 -41.59
C GLU A 611 6.19 1.42 -40.71
N GLY A 612 7.22 2.23 -40.95
CA GLY A 612 8.49 2.16 -40.20
C GLY A 612 9.47 1.07 -40.68
N TYR A 613 9.16 0.32 -41.75
CA TYR A 613 10.01 -0.79 -42.22
C TYR A 613 11.46 -0.37 -42.51
N ARG A 614 11.68 0.79 -43.15
CA ARG A 614 13.03 1.25 -43.50
C ARG A 614 13.84 1.63 -42.26
N GLU A 615 13.20 2.32 -41.33
CA GLU A 615 13.78 2.74 -40.05
C GLU A 615 14.20 1.53 -39.23
N PHE A 616 13.38 0.47 -39.20
CA PHE A 616 13.75 -0.80 -38.58
C PHE A 616 14.92 -1.47 -39.28
N LEU A 617 14.93 -1.53 -40.62
CA LEU A 617 16.06 -2.10 -41.35
C LEU A 617 17.36 -1.31 -41.12
N GLU A 618 17.29 -0.01 -40.92
CA GLU A 618 18.46 0.84 -40.68
C GLU A 618 18.92 0.82 -39.20
N SER A 619 18.15 0.19 -38.30
CA SER A 619 18.36 0.23 -36.84
C SER A 619 19.57 -0.55 -36.29
N GLY A 620 20.36 -1.20 -37.16
CA GLY A 620 21.47 -2.06 -36.74
C GLY A 620 21.09 -3.24 -35.83
N ALA A 621 19.79 -3.54 -35.66
CA ALA A 621 19.33 -4.58 -34.74
C ALA A 621 19.35 -5.98 -35.38
N ILE A 622 19.39 -7.00 -34.52
CA ILE A 622 19.24 -8.41 -34.90
C ILE A 622 17.80 -8.83 -34.62
N TYR A 623 17.12 -9.38 -35.61
CA TYR A 623 15.75 -9.84 -35.49
C TYR A 623 15.71 -11.31 -35.08
N LEU A 624 15.02 -11.61 -33.99
CA LEU A 624 14.84 -12.98 -33.53
C LEU A 624 13.46 -13.48 -33.94
N TYR A 625 13.38 -14.75 -34.32
CA TYR A 625 12.12 -15.45 -34.57
C TYR A 625 12.22 -16.92 -34.17
N ASN A 626 11.09 -17.54 -33.85
CA ASN A 626 11.02 -18.93 -33.38
C ASN A 626 10.03 -19.81 -34.15
N LYS A 627 9.56 -19.35 -35.32
CA LYS A 627 8.62 -20.09 -36.17
C LYS A 627 9.36 -20.72 -37.36
N GLN A 628 9.22 -22.03 -37.52
CA GLN A 628 9.81 -22.78 -38.64
C GLN A 628 9.00 -22.60 -39.93
N ASN A 629 9.66 -22.82 -41.07
CA ASN A 629 9.06 -22.84 -42.40
C ASN A 629 8.33 -21.53 -42.77
N ILE A 630 8.89 -20.39 -42.37
CA ILE A 630 8.39 -19.07 -42.76
C ILE A 630 9.22 -18.49 -43.90
N GLU A 631 8.57 -17.75 -44.79
CA GLU A 631 9.25 -16.98 -45.84
C GLU A 631 9.46 -15.55 -45.34
N LEU A 632 10.71 -15.10 -45.33
CA LEU A 632 11.10 -13.76 -44.90
C LEU A 632 11.43 -12.90 -46.12
N ASP A 633 11.14 -11.61 -46.01
CA ASP A 633 11.68 -10.62 -46.93
C ASP A 633 13.22 -10.69 -46.98
N LEU A 634 13.82 -10.48 -48.15
CA LEU A 634 15.25 -10.66 -48.39
C LEU A 634 16.14 -9.78 -47.50
N GLU A 635 15.72 -8.55 -47.20
CA GLU A 635 16.50 -7.64 -46.34
C GLU A 635 16.33 -7.99 -44.86
N VAL A 636 15.14 -8.46 -44.48
CA VAL A 636 14.87 -8.96 -43.12
C VAL A 636 15.69 -10.23 -42.85
N ALA A 637 15.73 -11.16 -43.80
CA ALA A 637 16.45 -12.43 -43.68
C ALA A 637 17.96 -12.25 -43.41
N LYS A 638 18.57 -11.17 -43.91
CA LYS A 638 20.01 -10.85 -43.66
C LYS A 638 20.32 -10.51 -42.21
N LYS A 639 19.32 -10.13 -41.43
CA LYS A 639 19.44 -9.70 -40.03
C LYS A 639 18.68 -10.60 -39.06
N ALA A 640 18.06 -11.65 -39.58
CA ALA A 640 17.19 -12.53 -38.82
C ALA A 640 17.95 -13.76 -38.30
N GLU A 641 17.69 -14.10 -37.05
CA GLU A 641 18.27 -15.24 -36.35
C GLU A 641 17.15 -16.14 -35.83
N TYR A 642 17.11 -17.39 -36.33
CA TYR A 642 16.19 -18.39 -35.82
C TYR A 642 16.66 -18.90 -34.46
N CYS A 643 15.71 -19.01 -33.52
CA CYS A 643 15.95 -19.47 -32.17
C CYS A 643 14.86 -20.48 -31.76
N GLU A 644 15.26 -21.66 -31.29
CA GLU A 644 14.31 -22.72 -30.89
C GLU A 644 13.96 -22.62 -29.40
N PHE A 645 13.20 -21.57 -29.04
CA PHE A 645 12.69 -21.36 -27.68
C PHE A 645 11.18 -21.16 -27.68
N SER A 646 10.55 -21.39 -26.53
CA SER A 646 9.14 -21.05 -26.33
C SER A 646 8.91 -19.55 -26.49
N GLN A 647 7.67 -19.14 -26.82
CA GLN A 647 7.32 -17.73 -26.94
C GLN A 647 7.61 -16.95 -25.64
N GLU A 648 7.34 -17.54 -24.47
CA GLU A 648 7.62 -16.91 -23.17
C GLU A 648 9.13 -16.65 -22.96
N GLU A 649 9.97 -17.59 -23.38
CA GLU A 649 11.43 -17.42 -23.35
C GLU A 649 11.88 -16.36 -24.35
N MET A 650 11.35 -16.37 -25.58
CA MET A 650 11.68 -15.39 -26.61
C MET A 650 11.36 -13.95 -26.18
N LEU A 651 10.24 -13.75 -25.47
CA LEU A 651 9.86 -12.43 -24.89
C LEU A 651 10.89 -11.89 -23.88
N LYS A 652 11.71 -12.76 -23.28
CA LYS A 652 12.79 -12.40 -22.33
C LYS A 652 14.17 -12.37 -23.01
N ILE A 653 14.37 -13.17 -24.05
CA ILE A 653 15.61 -13.17 -24.85
C ILE A 653 15.70 -11.89 -25.69
N GLY A 654 14.61 -11.48 -26.36
CA GLY A 654 14.56 -10.19 -27.03
C GLY A 654 14.83 -9.04 -26.05
N ASP A 655 15.67 -8.08 -26.44
CA ASP A 655 15.73 -6.79 -25.73
C ASP A 655 14.41 -6.03 -25.93
N TYR A 656 13.86 -6.15 -27.14
CA TYR A 656 12.50 -5.77 -27.51
C TYR A 656 11.73 -6.98 -28.03
N SER A 657 10.41 -6.95 -27.85
CA SER A 657 9.49 -7.86 -28.49
C SER A 657 8.41 -7.10 -29.22
N CYS A 658 8.12 -7.51 -30.45
CA CYS A 658 7.21 -6.84 -31.37
C CYS A 658 6.32 -7.85 -32.12
N LYS A 659 5.24 -7.34 -32.72
CA LYS A 659 4.43 -8.07 -33.70
C LYS A 659 3.89 -7.11 -34.75
N VAL A 660 3.58 -7.61 -35.94
CA VAL A 660 2.95 -6.82 -37.00
C VAL A 660 1.43 -7.00 -36.94
N VAL A 661 0.70 -5.89 -36.83
CA VAL A 661 -0.77 -5.80 -36.82
C VAL A 661 -1.20 -4.62 -37.68
N ASP A 662 -2.18 -4.82 -38.57
CA ASP A 662 -2.77 -3.76 -39.42
C ASP A 662 -1.77 -2.83 -40.13
N GLN A 663 -0.73 -3.43 -40.73
CA GLN A 663 0.38 -2.75 -41.43
C GLN A 663 1.29 -1.90 -40.55
N LYS A 664 1.20 -2.07 -39.23
CA LYS A 664 2.04 -1.42 -38.23
C LYS A 664 2.77 -2.45 -37.39
N ILE A 665 3.81 -2.01 -36.70
CA ILE A 665 4.52 -2.83 -35.73
C ILE A 665 4.02 -2.42 -34.34
N GLU A 666 3.50 -3.37 -33.58
CA GLU A 666 3.08 -3.20 -32.19
C GLU A 666 4.20 -3.65 -31.24
N PHE A 667 4.45 -2.86 -30.21
CA PHE A 667 5.38 -3.21 -29.13
C PHE A 667 4.68 -4.14 -28.14
N ILE A 668 5.37 -5.20 -27.71
CA ILE A 668 4.86 -6.18 -26.75
C ILE A 668 5.53 -5.98 -25.40
N SER A 669 6.86 -6.03 -25.36
CA SER A 669 7.63 -5.99 -24.13
C SER A 669 9.08 -5.57 -24.39
N SER A 670 9.78 -5.19 -23.32
CA SER A 670 11.22 -4.95 -23.33
C SER A 670 11.89 -5.66 -22.15
N TYR A 671 13.04 -6.27 -22.38
CA TYR A 671 13.77 -7.03 -21.36
C TYR A 671 15.28 -6.84 -21.48
N PHE A 672 15.83 -5.81 -20.83
CA PHE A 672 17.27 -5.51 -20.87
C PHE A 672 18.04 -6.15 -19.73
N THR A 673 19.12 -6.87 -20.05
CA THR A 673 20.08 -7.44 -19.07
C THR A 673 21.33 -6.58 -18.89
N ARG A 674 21.59 -5.68 -19.84
CA ARG A 674 22.69 -4.71 -19.83
C ARG A 674 22.30 -3.49 -20.66
N ALA A 675 23.14 -2.47 -20.59
CA ALA A 675 23.02 -1.34 -21.50
C ALA A 675 23.45 -1.73 -22.92
N LYS A 676 22.72 -1.21 -23.90
CA LYS A 676 22.88 -1.44 -25.34
C LYS A 676 23.16 -0.14 -26.08
N GLU A 677 23.85 -0.21 -27.21
CA GLU A 677 24.00 0.93 -28.12
C GLU A 677 22.72 1.11 -28.97
N ASN A 678 22.48 2.30 -29.52
CA ASN A 678 21.44 2.56 -30.54
C ASN A 678 19.99 2.18 -30.16
N ILE A 679 19.67 2.14 -28.87
CA ILE A 679 18.36 1.72 -28.31
C ILE A 679 17.15 2.48 -28.87
N TRP A 680 17.32 3.73 -29.29
CA TRP A 680 16.22 4.58 -29.76
C TRP A 680 15.71 4.22 -31.16
N GLN A 681 16.44 3.38 -31.92
CA GLN A 681 16.04 3.00 -33.27
C GLN A 681 14.92 1.95 -33.30
N VAL A 682 14.55 1.36 -32.14
CA VAL A 682 13.53 0.31 -32.01
C VAL A 682 12.31 0.74 -31.19
N TYR A 683 12.47 1.74 -30.33
CA TYR A 683 11.57 2.01 -29.20
C TYR A 683 10.12 2.36 -29.59
N TYR A 684 9.82 2.72 -30.84
CA TYR A 684 8.59 3.46 -31.17
C TYR A 684 7.78 2.89 -32.35
N ALA A 685 7.71 1.57 -32.48
CA ALA A 685 7.07 0.91 -33.61
C ALA A 685 5.59 1.31 -33.89
N GLU A 686 4.81 1.72 -32.87
CA GLU A 686 3.45 2.28 -33.05
C GLU A 686 3.41 3.80 -33.23
N ASN A 687 4.50 4.49 -32.84
CA ASN A 687 4.51 5.93 -32.56
C ASN A 687 5.74 6.67 -33.08
N LEU A 688 6.46 6.11 -34.06
CA LEU A 688 7.73 6.65 -34.59
C LEU A 688 7.59 8.14 -34.92
N LYS A 689 6.46 8.57 -35.48
CA LYS A 689 6.16 9.99 -35.78
C LYS A 689 6.06 10.91 -34.54
N TYR A 690 5.60 10.40 -33.39
CA TYR A 690 5.38 11.19 -32.17
C TYR A 690 6.65 11.34 -31.34
N PHE A 691 7.51 10.31 -31.34
CA PHE A 691 8.75 10.29 -30.58
C PHE A 691 9.98 10.60 -31.44
N PHE A 692 9.85 10.75 -32.76
CA PHE A 692 10.94 11.25 -33.63
C PHE A 692 11.58 12.56 -33.12
N PRO A 693 10.81 13.53 -32.58
CA PRO A 693 11.39 14.73 -31.98
C PRO A 693 12.36 14.44 -30.82
N LEU A 694 12.23 13.31 -30.10
CA LEU A 694 13.15 12.94 -29.01
C LEU A 694 14.55 12.66 -29.52
N LEU A 695 14.72 12.25 -30.78
CA LEU A 695 16.04 12.02 -31.37
C LEU A 695 16.93 13.26 -31.25
N SER A 696 16.35 14.47 -31.28
CA SER A 696 17.07 15.73 -31.11
C SER A 696 17.50 16.02 -29.66
N CYS A 697 16.95 15.29 -28.69
CA CYS A 697 17.24 15.41 -27.26
C CYS A 697 18.04 14.22 -26.71
N ILE A 698 18.47 13.29 -27.58
CA ILE A 698 19.32 12.17 -27.17
C ILE A 698 20.73 12.69 -26.95
N ASP A 699 21.14 12.64 -25.69
CA ASP A 699 22.50 12.95 -25.27
C ASP A 699 23.30 11.67 -25.03
N TYR A 700 24.61 11.79 -25.21
CA TYR A 700 25.58 10.74 -24.96
C TYR A 700 26.57 11.18 -23.88
N ASP A 701 27.06 10.23 -23.11
CA ASP A 701 28.21 10.45 -22.25
C ASP A 701 29.52 10.48 -23.06
N ASP A 702 30.62 10.77 -22.38
CA ASP A 702 31.95 10.89 -23.01
C ASP A 702 32.43 9.58 -23.69
N GLN A 703 31.73 8.46 -23.46
CA GLN A 703 32.02 7.15 -24.05
C GLN A 703 31.09 6.83 -25.23
N GLY A 704 30.26 7.79 -25.67
CA GLY A 704 29.29 7.58 -26.75
C GLY A 704 28.06 6.78 -26.32
N LYS A 705 27.88 6.56 -25.01
CA LYS A 705 26.75 5.80 -24.49
C LYS A 705 25.59 6.72 -24.17
N TYR A 706 24.38 6.32 -24.55
CA TYR A 706 23.18 7.07 -24.26
C TYR A 706 23.02 7.34 -22.76
N ILE A 707 22.85 8.62 -22.39
CA ILE A 707 22.87 9.04 -20.97
C ILE A 707 21.74 8.44 -20.14
N GLY A 708 20.59 8.12 -20.74
CA GLY A 708 19.46 7.52 -20.02
C GLY A 708 19.79 6.13 -19.43
N TRP A 709 20.84 5.47 -19.93
CA TRP A 709 21.34 4.24 -19.30
C TRP A 709 21.91 4.45 -17.90
N LEU A 710 22.36 5.66 -17.58
CA LEU A 710 22.85 5.98 -16.23
C LEU A 710 21.74 5.86 -15.18
N CYS A 711 20.47 5.97 -15.59
CA CYS A 711 19.34 5.76 -14.69
C CYS A 711 19.10 4.28 -14.33
N ASN A 712 19.90 3.34 -14.84
CA ASN A 712 19.70 1.91 -14.65
C ASN A 712 20.98 1.23 -14.15
N GLY A 713 20.92 0.53 -13.02
CA GLY A 713 21.90 -0.48 -12.62
C GLY A 713 21.38 -1.88 -12.95
N PHE A 714 22.23 -2.75 -13.48
CA PHE A 714 21.87 -4.15 -13.80
C PHE A 714 22.39 -5.13 -12.74
N ASP A 715 23.30 -4.65 -11.91
CA ASP A 715 23.85 -5.31 -10.75
C ASP A 715 24.33 -4.25 -9.73
N HIS A 716 24.77 -4.69 -8.56
CA HIS A 716 25.31 -3.83 -7.52
C HIS A 716 26.41 -2.89 -8.04
N LYS A 717 27.35 -3.41 -8.83
CA LYS A 717 28.50 -2.66 -9.33
C LYS A 717 28.06 -1.52 -10.25
N THR A 718 27.28 -1.84 -11.28
CA THR A 718 26.78 -0.88 -12.27
C THR A 718 25.84 0.13 -11.65
N TYR A 719 25.04 -0.25 -10.64
CA TYR A 719 24.23 0.69 -9.85
C TYR A 719 25.13 1.73 -9.16
N CYS A 720 26.14 1.29 -8.39
CA CYS A 720 27.05 2.18 -7.68
C CYS A 720 27.89 3.07 -8.63
N GLU A 721 28.34 2.51 -9.75
CA GLU A 721 29.09 3.24 -10.78
C GLU A 721 28.24 4.32 -11.45
N ASN A 722 27.03 3.99 -11.87
CA ASN A 722 26.14 4.94 -12.54
C ASN A 722 25.67 6.04 -11.57
N LEU A 723 25.29 5.68 -10.33
CA LEU A 723 24.94 6.68 -9.33
C LEU A 723 26.13 7.61 -9.03
N SER A 724 27.35 7.06 -8.93
CA SER A 724 28.57 7.87 -8.77
C SER A 724 28.78 8.85 -9.93
N LYS A 725 28.52 8.44 -11.17
CA LYS A 725 28.62 9.31 -12.35
C LYS A 725 27.60 10.46 -12.28
N ILE A 726 26.35 10.13 -11.94
CA ILE A 726 25.26 11.12 -11.80
C ILE A 726 25.58 12.12 -10.69
N ILE A 727 26.14 11.68 -9.55
CA ILE A 727 26.55 12.57 -8.45
C ILE A 727 27.69 13.51 -8.89
N SER A 728 28.70 12.97 -9.57
CA SER A 728 29.94 13.69 -9.85
C SER A 728 29.80 14.81 -10.89
N LYS A 729 28.82 14.70 -11.80
CA LYS A 729 28.70 15.61 -12.95
C LYS A 729 27.31 16.24 -12.99
N LYS A 730 27.23 17.53 -12.62
CA LYS A 730 25.99 18.31 -12.73
C LYS A 730 25.43 18.33 -14.17
N GLU A 731 26.30 18.41 -15.17
CA GLU A 731 25.90 18.38 -16.57
C GLU A 731 25.10 17.12 -16.94
N ILE A 732 25.46 15.95 -16.39
CA ILE A 732 24.69 14.72 -16.61
C ILE A 732 23.28 14.85 -16.04
N ARG A 733 23.13 15.41 -14.84
CA ARG A 733 21.81 15.65 -14.22
C ARG A 733 20.98 16.61 -15.04
N ASP A 734 21.57 17.74 -15.46
CA ASP A 734 20.88 18.74 -16.27
C ASP A 734 20.41 18.16 -17.62
N LYS A 735 21.20 17.25 -18.23
CA LYS A 735 20.81 16.54 -19.46
C LYS A 735 19.70 15.50 -19.22
N LEU A 736 19.78 14.71 -18.14
CA LEU A 736 18.73 13.77 -17.75
C LEU A 736 17.40 14.48 -17.46
N ASP A 737 17.46 15.62 -16.76
CA ASP A 737 16.29 16.44 -16.45
C ASP A 737 15.60 16.95 -17.72
N LYS A 738 16.37 17.46 -18.69
CA LYS A 738 15.84 17.88 -20.00
C LYS A 738 15.23 16.72 -20.77
N PHE A 739 15.94 15.59 -20.82
CA PHE A 739 15.48 14.40 -21.54
C PHE A 739 14.14 13.90 -21.00
N TYR A 740 14.02 13.71 -19.69
CA TYR A 740 12.78 13.18 -19.09
C TYR A 740 11.64 14.19 -19.08
N ALA A 741 11.93 15.50 -18.96
CA ALA A 741 10.89 16.52 -19.13
C ALA A 741 10.25 16.44 -20.53
N PHE A 742 11.07 16.29 -21.57
CA PHE A 742 10.58 16.16 -22.94
C PHE A 742 9.87 14.82 -23.19
N PHE A 743 10.45 13.72 -22.70
CA PHE A 743 9.86 12.38 -22.79
C PHE A 743 8.48 12.31 -22.12
N ASN A 744 8.34 12.86 -20.91
CA ASN A 744 7.08 12.88 -20.18
C ASN A 744 6.02 13.73 -20.89
N GLN A 745 6.41 14.88 -21.46
CA GLN A 745 5.51 15.73 -22.22
C GLN A 745 4.95 15.02 -23.46
N LEU A 746 5.80 14.33 -24.22
CA LEU A 746 5.37 13.59 -25.40
C LEU A 746 4.50 12.38 -25.03
N SER A 747 4.91 11.63 -24.00
CA SER A 747 4.15 10.49 -23.49
C SER A 747 2.75 10.94 -23.05
N TYR A 748 2.64 12.04 -22.31
CA TYR A 748 1.36 12.59 -21.86
C TYR A 748 0.44 12.98 -23.03
N ARG A 749 0.95 13.68 -24.04
CA ARG A 749 0.17 14.04 -25.24
C ARG A 749 -0.37 12.80 -25.95
N HIS A 750 0.49 11.81 -26.14
CA HIS A 750 0.10 10.54 -26.76
C HIS A 750 -0.96 9.79 -25.94
N GLN A 751 -0.81 9.78 -24.61
CA GLN A 751 -1.81 9.18 -23.72
C GLN A 751 -3.16 9.89 -23.82
N ILE A 752 -3.21 11.22 -23.94
CA ILE A 752 -4.47 11.96 -24.16
C ILE A 752 -5.15 11.52 -25.46
N GLU A 753 -4.40 11.41 -26.55
CA GLU A 753 -4.94 11.01 -27.86
C GLU A 753 -5.57 9.60 -27.78
N LEU A 754 -4.89 8.66 -27.11
CA LEU A 754 -5.34 7.28 -27.00
C LEU A 754 -6.40 7.03 -25.91
N ALA A 755 -6.53 7.89 -24.91
CA ALA A 755 -7.32 7.60 -23.71
C ALA A 755 -8.75 7.17 -24.04
N ASN A 756 -9.44 7.93 -24.90
CA ASN A 756 -10.83 7.66 -25.27
C ASN A 756 -10.96 6.36 -26.07
N GLU A 757 -10.20 6.22 -27.15
CA GLU A 757 -10.28 5.07 -28.05
C GLU A 757 -9.93 3.77 -27.31
N SER A 758 -8.82 3.76 -26.56
CA SER A 758 -8.36 2.57 -25.83
C SER A 758 -9.28 2.20 -24.67
N PHE A 759 -9.86 3.19 -23.96
CA PHE A 759 -10.82 2.92 -22.89
C PHE A 759 -12.13 2.35 -23.44
N LEU A 760 -12.71 2.98 -24.49
CA LEU A 760 -13.92 2.49 -25.14
C LEU A 760 -13.71 1.08 -25.72
N GLY A 761 -12.61 0.86 -26.43
CA GLY A 761 -12.23 -0.46 -26.94
C GLY A 761 -12.08 -1.51 -25.83
N SER A 762 -11.70 -1.11 -24.62
CA SER A 762 -11.58 -2.00 -23.47
C SER A 762 -12.92 -2.35 -22.81
N ILE A 763 -13.86 -1.41 -22.73
CA ILE A 763 -15.15 -1.63 -22.05
C ILE A 763 -16.22 -2.24 -22.96
N GLU A 764 -16.16 -2.01 -24.28
CA GLU A 764 -17.17 -2.46 -25.24
C GLU A 764 -16.86 -3.82 -25.87
N CYS A 765 -15.60 -4.26 -25.83
CA CYS A 765 -15.22 -5.55 -26.40
C CYS A 765 -15.93 -6.69 -25.65
N LYS A 766 -16.57 -7.59 -26.43
CA LYS A 766 -16.97 -8.91 -25.93
C LYS A 766 -15.69 -9.75 -25.82
N GLN A 767 -15.38 -10.22 -24.61
CA GLN A 767 -14.25 -11.11 -24.36
C GLN A 767 -14.61 -12.54 -24.75
#